data_AF-A0A833R519-F1
#
_entry.id   AF-A0A833R519-F1
#
_cell.length_a   1.000
_cell.length_b   1.000
_cell.length_c   1.000
_cell.angle_alpha   90.00
_cell.angle_beta   90.00
_cell.angle_gamma   90.00
#
_symmetry.space_group_name_H-M   'P 1'
#
loop_
_entity.id
_entity.type
_entity.pdbx_description
1 polymer ?
#
loop_
_entity_poly.entity_id
_entity_poly.type
_entity_poly.pdbx_seq_one_letter_code
_entity_poly.pdbx_strand_id
1 'polypeptide(L)'
;MRDAVKRLGSDPDKINPICPSDLVIDHSIQVDFIRSKDALKKNEEMEYERNKERFMFLKWGAKAFQNMLIVPPGSGIIHQVNLEYLARVVFDMNGLLYPDSVVGTDSHTTMINGLGVLGWGVGGIEAEAVMLGQAMSMLVPKVVGYRLDGVLSQYATSTDLVLTITKHLRQVGVVGKFVEFFGPGVSQLSIADRATISNMCPEYGATVGFFPVDQQSLAYLKQTGRSDEHINVIEKYLTTVRMLRNYDDESQDPVFSEVVSLDLGTIVSSVSGPKRPHDRVSIIDMKADFRKCLTNKMDIFDAAEKYAKDQTPLIILVGKEYGSGSSRDWAAKGPYLLGVRAVIAESYERIHRSNLVGMGIIPLEYLPGQTAESLGLTGHEAYDIAIPENCQPGQNITVTTDDGKKFEYFEEWVILKECDPNKTLLENRMNGLSNFFETACIAGPWTADTTYDSKLKSKYRNLCAACDNPVGCYTTDTYHGREGALLCLTDNAGDIAWVRLNDTLEHFKDERINKEDYKYLCPDGTTRPVKFDKPCVWITKPWPVIIARSEIAEKVEMMMRSSNMDKFSQLLENYHPTPVSTDTLETPEDFLIRFPRFMSANNRATCHPSRRVRWCVASNLEENKCRWLREASIVYGVEPAISCIQELTRAGCLKAVKTERADIFVARPEELFEARKMNLKTMVQVIPKRNNEFVRIAAVVKRDSWIKNLKDLKGAKACFTGYRDVGWNAFVTTLKNISATDYCPDTEAVSKFFTESSIVGLSDSDGQMPYNLHALNKQANGIDKDLIAFDCMMSNVGDVAFVNLKSIEGKIGNLVQKRGNQARNTKYRTLCLNQIDSDEMCLLTWAPLGMVVTHENITDLRREEIYSMLLEMDKLFGSSFKGPTPAFSMYGIYDSNHSIIFPVRKNIKIVIYYKYKY
;
A
#
# COMPACT_ATOMS: atom_id res chain seq x y z
N MET A 1 22.15 11.19 -2.15
CA MET A 1 21.43 12.45 -1.86
C MET A 1 22.02 13.67 -2.57
N ARG A 2 23.29 14.05 -2.35
CA ARG A 2 23.92 15.23 -2.99
C ARG A 2 23.82 15.22 -4.52
N ASP A 3 24.05 14.08 -5.17
CA ASP A 3 23.85 13.94 -6.62
C ASP A 3 22.39 14.06 -7.05
N ALA A 4 21.44 13.64 -6.21
CA ALA A 4 20.01 13.84 -6.47
C ALA A 4 19.63 15.32 -6.37
N VAL A 5 20.10 16.03 -5.33
CA VAL A 5 19.90 17.49 -5.18
C VAL A 5 20.50 18.25 -6.37
N LYS A 6 21.69 17.83 -6.83
CA LYS A 6 22.32 18.36 -8.04
C LYS A 6 21.48 18.12 -9.29
N ARG A 7 20.97 16.89 -9.50
CA ARG A 7 20.09 16.53 -10.62
C ARG A 7 18.78 17.33 -10.61
N LEU A 8 18.27 17.65 -9.42
CA LEU A 8 17.08 18.49 -9.22
C LEU A 8 17.36 20.00 -9.35
N GLY A 9 18.58 20.41 -9.73
CA GLY A 9 18.96 21.81 -9.96
C GLY A 9 19.15 22.64 -8.68
N SER A 10 19.24 22.01 -7.52
CA SER A 10 19.55 22.67 -6.25
C SER A 10 21.02 22.49 -5.88
N ASP A 11 21.50 23.34 -4.98
CA ASP A 11 22.86 23.30 -4.47
C ASP A 11 23.09 22.07 -3.58
N PRO A 12 23.98 21.13 -3.96
CA PRO A 12 24.32 19.95 -3.17
C PRO A 12 24.99 20.28 -1.83
N ASP A 13 25.62 21.46 -1.71
CA ASP A 13 26.29 21.89 -0.49
C ASP A 13 25.29 22.13 0.66
N LYS A 14 24.00 22.28 0.36
CA LYS A 14 22.92 22.29 1.37
C LYS A 14 22.78 20.98 2.13
N ILE A 15 23.24 19.85 1.56
CA ILE A 15 23.28 18.57 2.26
C ILE A 15 24.59 18.52 3.04
N ASN A 16 24.58 19.06 4.24
CA ASN A 16 25.71 19.14 5.16
C ASN A 16 25.19 19.02 6.60
N PRO A 17 25.92 18.38 7.54
CA PRO A 17 25.54 18.41 8.95
C PRO A 17 25.44 19.85 9.46
N ILE A 18 24.34 20.17 10.13
CA ILE A 18 24.12 21.49 10.74
C ILE A 18 24.90 21.57 12.06
N CYS A 19 24.85 20.51 12.86
CA CYS A 19 25.62 20.39 14.10
C CYS A 19 27.02 19.80 13.81
N PRO A 20 28.07 20.25 14.53
CA PRO A 20 29.39 19.62 14.47
C PRO A 20 29.30 18.12 14.74
N SER A 21 29.86 17.32 13.83
CA SER A 21 29.77 15.86 13.87
C SER A 21 31.17 15.27 13.76
N ASP A 22 31.64 14.66 14.84
CA ASP A 22 32.97 14.08 14.94
C ASP A 22 32.87 12.54 14.87
N LEU A 23 33.50 11.92 13.87
CA LEU A 23 33.56 10.46 13.70
C LEU A 23 34.98 9.98 13.99
N VAL A 24 35.14 9.22 15.07
CA VAL A 24 36.41 8.60 15.44
C VAL A 24 36.40 7.14 15.01
N ILE A 25 37.38 6.75 14.19
CA ILE A 25 37.55 5.37 13.75
C ILE A 25 38.38 4.65 14.80
N ASP A 26 37.74 4.20 15.87
CA ASP A 26 38.35 3.39 16.92
C ASP A 26 38.11 1.89 16.71
N HIS A 27 38.95 1.07 17.34
CA HIS A 27 38.91 -0.40 17.37
C HIS A 27 38.86 -1.12 16.00
N SER A 28 39.04 -0.41 14.89
CA SER A 28 39.05 -1.03 13.56
C SER A 28 40.37 -1.71 13.23
N ILE A 29 41.46 -1.40 13.94
CA ILE A 29 42.77 -1.99 13.65
C ILE A 29 42.82 -3.40 14.25
N GLN A 30 42.73 -4.40 13.37
CA GLN A 30 43.03 -5.78 13.74
C GLN A 30 44.54 -5.92 14.06
N VAL A 31 44.85 -6.65 15.13
CA VAL A 31 46.23 -6.90 15.54
C VAL A 31 46.71 -8.22 14.92
N ASP A 32 47.42 -8.13 13.79
CA ASP A 32 48.01 -9.29 13.11
C ASP A 32 49.49 -9.49 13.45
N PHE A 33 50.21 -8.39 13.71
CA PHE A 33 51.60 -8.38 14.14
C PHE A 33 51.72 -7.88 15.58
N ILE A 34 52.46 -8.60 16.42
CA ILE A 34 52.72 -8.25 17.82
C ILE A 34 54.21 -8.34 18.14
N ARG A 35 54.62 -7.66 19.21
CA ARG A 35 55.96 -7.77 19.84
C ARG A 35 57.13 -7.42 18.90
N SER A 36 56.92 -6.55 17.91
CA SER A 36 57.97 -5.99 17.05
C SER A 36 57.88 -4.45 16.99
N LYS A 37 59.01 -3.77 16.74
CA LYS A 37 59.06 -2.29 16.68
C LYS A 37 58.25 -1.71 15.51
N ASP A 38 58.05 -2.51 14.46
CA ASP A 38 57.30 -2.17 13.25
C ASP A 38 55.85 -2.69 13.27
N ALA A 39 55.41 -3.32 14.36
CA ALA A 39 54.08 -3.92 14.48
C ALA A 39 52.95 -2.91 14.23
N LEU A 40 53.02 -1.71 14.83
CA LEU A 40 52.00 -0.67 14.65
C LEU A 40 51.84 -0.30 13.17
N LYS A 41 52.96 0.06 12.53
CA LYS A 41 52.98 0.45 11.11
C LYS A 41 52.46 -0.67 10.20
N LYS A 42 52.87 -1.92 10.44
CA LYS A 42 52.41 -3.08 9.65
C LYS A 42 50.91 -3.36 9.82
N ASN A 43 50.40 -3.27 11.04
CA ASN A 43 48.97 -3.45 11.30
C ASN A 43 48.15 -2.32 10.66
N GLU A 44 48.62 -1.07 10.73
CA GLU A 44 47.98 0.07 10.07
C GLU A 44 47.97 -0.09 8.54
N GLU A 45 49.10 -0.43 7.92
CA GLU A 45 49.20 -0.66 6.47
C GLU A 45 48.25 -1.77 6.01
N MET A 46 48.19 -2.88 6.76
CA MET A 46 47.28 -4.00 6.47
C MET A 46 45.80 -3.60 6.63
N GLU A 47 45.49 -2.76 7.62
CA GLU A 47 44.14 -2.26 7.84
C GLU A 47 43.69 -1.35 6.69
N TYR A 48 44.58 -0.46 6.22
CA TYR A 48 44.31 0.38 5.04
C TYR A 48 44.12 -0.44 3.75
N GLU A 49 44.81 -1.57 3.62
CA GLU A 49 44.62 -2.49 2.49
C GLU A 49 43.25 -3.20 2.56
N ARG A 50 42.92 -3.78 3.72
CA ARG A 50 41.66 -4.52 3.95
C ARG A 50 40.42 -3.65 3.78
N ASN A 51 40.47 -2.42 4.30
CA ASN A 51 39.32 -1.51 4.38
C ASN A 51 39.47 -0.29 3.47
N LYS A 52 40.21 -0.44 2.37
CA LYS A 52 40.53 0.64 1.42
C LYS A 52 39.30 1.43 0.96
N GLU A 53 38.24 0.74 0.54
CA GLU A 53 37.02 1.39 0.04
C GLU A 53 36.32 2.21 1.13
N ARG A 54 36.23 1.67 2.35
CA ARG A 54 35.67 2.36 3.52
C ARG A 54 36.46 3.63 3.83
N PHE A 55 37.79 3.56 3.86
CA PHE A 55 38.61 4.74 4.13
C PHE A 55 38.59 5.76 2.98
N MET A 56 38.47 5.33 1.72
CA MET A 56 38.25 6.25 0.59
C MET A 56 36.93 7.00 0.74
N PHE A 57 35.86 6.32 1.12
CA PHE A 57 34.55 6.93 1.38
C PHE A 57 34.60 7.92 2.55
N LEU A 58 35.20 7.53 3.68
CA LEU A 58 35.35 8.42 4.84
C LEU A 58 36.22 9.63 4.50
N LYS A 59 37.33 9.43 3.79
CA LYS A 59 38.19 10.55 3.33
C LYS A 59 37.47 11.49 2.39
N TRP A 60 36.55 10.99 1.56
CA TRP A 60 35.67 11.84 0.77
C TRP A 60 34.72 12.64 1.68
N GLY A 61 34.08 11.98 2.66
CA GLY A 61 33.19 12.63 3.63
C GLY A 61 33.86 13.78 4.38
N ALA A 62 35.07 13.54 4.91
CA ALA A 62 35.86 14.56 5.61
C ALA A 62 36.20 15.79 4.75
N LYS A 63 36.25 15.63 3.43
CA LYS A 63 36.52 16.73 2.49
C LYS A 63 35.27 17.39 1.96
N ALA A 64 34.17 16.64 1.87
CA ALA A 64 32.93 17.08 1.24
C ALA A 64 32.03 17.87 2.21
N PHE A 65 32.15 17.65 3.52
CA PHE A 65 31.31 18.28 4.54
C PHE A 65 32.09 19.28 5.40
N GLN A 66 31.48 20.42 5.75
CA GLN A 66 32.12 21.52 6.46
C GLN A 66 32.07 21.37 8.00
N ASN A 67 31.09 20.61 8.52
CA ASN A 67 30.89 20.36 9.96
C ASN A 67 31.17 18.90 10.32
N MET A 68 32.01 18.22 9.54
CA MET A 68 32.35 16.82 9.76
C MET A 68 33.85 16.68 9.97
N LEU A 69 34.24 16.16 11.12
CA LEU A 69 35.61 15.76 11.40
C LEU A 69 35.69 14.24 11.40
N ILE A 70 36.69 13.69 10.72
CA ILE A 70 36.95 12.24 10.75
C ILE A 70 38.37 12.03 11.26
N VAL A 71 38.47 11.36 12.40
CA VAL A 71 39.75 10.98 13.00
C VAL A 71 40.16 9.60 12.44
N PRO A 72 41.31 9.49 11.76
CA PRO A 72 41.73 8.27 11.10
C PRO A 72 42.18 7.18 12.11
N PRO A 73 42.23 5.90 11.68
CA PRO A 73 42.76 4.83 12.52
C PRO A 73 44.22 5.10 12.88
N GLY A 74 44.64 4.69 14.08
CA GLY A 74 46.00 4.89 14.59
C GLY A 74 46.18 6.18 15.40
N SER A 75 45.15 7.04 15.49
CA SER A 75 45.19 8.31 16.22
C SER A 75 45.03 8.17 17.75
N GLY A 76 44.88 6.95 18.26
CA GLY A 76 44.59 6.64 19.66
C GLY A 76 43.16 6.11 19.87
N ILE A 77 42.86 5.73 21.11
CA ILE A 77 41.53 5.26 21.52
C ILE A 77 40.54 6.42 21.63
N ILE A 78 39.26 6.19 21.30
CA ILE A 78 38.22 7.21 21.23
C ILE A 78 38.09 8.01 22.54
N HIS A 79 38.19 7.31 23.66
CA HIS A 79 38.08 7.90 25.00
C HIS A 79 39.13 9.01 25.22
N GLN A 80 40.38 8.73 24.87
CA GLN A 80 41.46 9.68 25.00
C GLN A 80 41.34 10.80 23.96
N VAL A 81 41.04 10.46 22.70
CA VAL A 81 40.86 11.45 21.64
C VAL A 81 39.74 12.45 21.99
N ASN A 82 38.64 11.98 22.56
CA ASN A 82 37.53 12.81 22.99
C ASN A 82 37.96 13.82 24.07
N LEU A 83 38.59 13.35 25.15
CA LEU A 83 39.10 14.24 26.21
C LEU A 83 40.16 15.20 25.71
N GLU A 84 41.13 14.69 24.97
CA GLU A 84 42.38 15.39 24.68
C GLU A 84 42.31 16.25 23.42
N TYR A 85 41.32 16.08 22.55
CA TYR A 85 41.24 16.85 21.32
C TYR A 85 39.83 17.37 21.00
N LEU A 86 38.78 16.58 21.20
CA LEU A 86 37.44 16.93 20.71
C LEU A 86 36.58 17.70 21.72
N ALA A 87 36.81 17.51 23.02
CA ALA A 87 36.10 18.23 24.07
C ALA A 87 36.44 19.72 24.00
N ARG A 88 35.41 20.55 23.80
CA ARG A 88 35.55 22.01 23.70
C ARG A 88 35.26 22.69 25.03
N VAL A 89 34.41 22.10 25.88
CA VAL A 89 33.93 22.64 27.17
C VAL A 89 33.07 23.90 27.02
N VAL A 90 33.49 24.86 26.19
CA VAL A 90 32.71 26.04 25.78
C VAL A 90 32.82 26.17 24.27
N PHE A 91 31.67 26.22 23.59
CA PHE A 91 31.60 26.56 22.17
C PHE A 91 31.69 28.07 21.96
N ASP A 92 32.31 28.46 20.84
CA ASP A 92 32.21 29.80 20.27
C ASP A 92 31.54 29.72 18.91
N MET A 93 30.31 30.23 18.82
CA MET A 93 29.56 30.32 17.57
C MET A 93 29.38 31.79 17.19
N ASN A 94 30.32 32.31 16.39
CA ASN A 94 30.32 33.69 15.90
C ASN A 94 30.28 34.74 17.03
N GLY A 95 31.03 34.50 18.12
CA GLY A 95 31.09 35.38 19.28
C GLY A 95 30.03 35.10 20.35
N LEU A 96 29.14 34.12 20.15
CA LEU A 96 28.25 33.61 21.18
C LEU A 96 28.90 32.42 21.88
N LEU A 97 29.23 32.59 23.16
CA LEU A 97 29.77 31.54 24.01
C LEU A 97 28.67 30.77 24.72
N TYR A 98 28.73 29.43 24.71
CA TYR A 98 27.79 28.56 25.43
C TYR A 98 28.47 27.23 25.84
N PRO A 99 28.00 26.54 26.90
CA PRO A 99 28.63 25.31 27.37
C PRO A 99 28.49 24.18 26.35
N ASP A 100 29.49 23.31 26.30
CA ASP A 100 29.53 22.13 25.45
C ASP A 100 28.58 21.03 25.95
N SER A 101 27.93 20.35 25.01
CA SER A 101 27.13 19.16 25.25
C SER A 101 27.20 18.24 24.05
N VAL A 102 27.22 16.93 24.26
CA VAL A 102 27.40 15.95 23.18
C VAL A 102 26.50 14.74 23.36
N VAL A 103 25.93 14.28 22.24
CA VAL A 103 25.30 12.97 22.15
C VAL A 103 26.06 12.12 21.17
N GLY A 104 26.19 10.82 21.46
CA GLY A 104 26.95 9.91 20.61
C GLY A 104 26.27 8.55 20.52
N THR A 105 26.55 7.84 19.43
CA THR A 105 26.02 6.49 19.21
C THR A 105 26.69 5.42 20.07
N ASP A 106 27.78 5.78 20.75
CA ASP A 106 28.46 4.95 21.72
C ASP A 106 27.94 5.23 23.13
N SER A 107 27.67 4.18 23.93
CA SER A 107 27.23 4.32 25.32
C SER A 107 28.27 5.01 26.22
N HIS A 108 29.55 4.88 25.88
CA HIS A 108 30.70 5.47 26.57
C HIS A 108 30.91 6.95 26.23
N THR A 109 30.05 7.56 25.41
CA THR A 109 30.01 9.04 25.24
C THR A 109 29.94 9.74 26.60
N THR A 110 29.31 9.10 27.60
CA THR A 110 29.20 9.56 28.98
C THR A 110 30.53 9.81 29.69
N MET A 111 31.64 9.26 29.18
CA MET A 111 32.98 9.49 29.70
C MET A 111 33.30 11.00 29.78
N ILE A 112 32.92 11.77 28.76
CA ILE A 112 33.23 13.21 28.62
C ILE A 112 32.71 14.08 29.78
N ASN A 113 31.69 13.58 30.49
CA ASN A 113 31.13 14.21 31.68
C ASN A 113 32.16 14.37 32.81
N GLY A 114 33.20 13.54 32.85
CA GLY A 114 34.29 13.66 33.82
C GLY A 114 35.15 14.92 33.65
N LEU A 115 35.11 15.54 32.46
CA LEU A 115 35.75 16.82 32.15
C LEU A 115 34.77 18.00 32.28
N GLY A 116 33.48 17.75 32.51
CA GLY A 116 32.43 18.77 32.64
C GLY A 116 31.68 19.11 31.37
N VAL A 117 31.74 18.27 30.33
CA VAL A 117 30.87 18.35 29.15
C VAL A 117 29.67 17.43 29.35
N LEU A 118 28.45 17.95 29.23
CA LEU A 118 27.25 17.14 29.43
C LEU A 118 27.01 16.22 28.22
N GLY A 119 27.12 14.91 28.38
CA GLY A 119 26.88 13.98 27.29
C GLY A 119 26.38 12.59 27.65
N TRP A 120 25.67 11.97 26.71
CA TRP A 120 25.05 10.65 26.88
C TRP A 120 24.90 9.90 25.55
N GLY A 121 24.68 8.59 25.65
CA GLY A 121 24.47 7.72 24.50
C GLY A 121 23.07 7.85 23.89
N VAL A 122 22.97 7.82 22.56
CA VAL A 122 21.72 7.84 21.79
C VAL A 122 21.75 6.80 20.67
N GLY A 123 20.59 6.50 20.08
CA GLY A 123 20.53 5.64 18.90
C GLY A 123 20.98 6.34 17.62
N GLY A 124 21.18 5.57 16.55
CA GLY A 124 21.63 6.11 15.26
C GLY A 124 20.64 7.09 14.62
N ILE A 125 19.34 6.92 14.85
CA ILE A 125 18.29 7.80 14.32
C ILE A 125 18.30 9.15 15.06
N GLU A 126 18.43 9.13 16.38
CA GLU A 126 18.54 10.33 17.19
C GLU A 126 19.82 11.11 16.84
N ALA A 127 20.94 10.41 16.66
CA ALA A 127 22.18 11.01 16.19
C ALA A 127 22.00 11.69 14.83
N GLU A 128 21.39 11.02 13.84
CA GLU A 128 21.10 11.61 12.53
C GLU A 128 20.20 12.85 12.63
N ALA A 129 19.15 12.80 13.45
CA ALA A 129 18.24 13.92 13.67
C ALA A 129 19.00 15.15 14.23
N VAL A 130 19.86 14.95 15.24
CA VAL A 130 20.69 16.02 15.82
C VAL A 130 21.71 16.55 14.80
N MET A 131 22.33 15.68 13.99
CA MET A 131 23.22 16.11 12.90
C MET A 131 22.52 17.06 11.92
N LEU A 132 21.23 16.85 11.68
CA LEU A 132 20.37 17.69 10.83
C LEU A 132 19.69 18.84 11.59
N GLY A 133 20.16 19.18 12.79
CA GLY A 133 19.68 20.30 13.59
C GLY A 133 18.27 20.12 14.18
N GLN A 134 17.74 18.88 14.20
CA GLN A 134 16.49 18.60 14.87
C GLN A 134 16.68 18.54 16.39
N ALA A 135 15.68 19.00 17.13
CA ALA A 135 15.68 18.89 18.58
C ALA A 135 15.39 17.46 19.00
N MET A 136 16.09 16.99 20.03
CA MET A 136 15.77 15.75 20.73
C MET A 136 14.94 16.05 21.98
N SER A 137 13.86 15.31 22.19
CA SER A 137 13.04 15.43 23.38
C SER A 137 13.48 14.41 24.44
N MET A 138 13.68 14.87 25.68
CA MET A 138 13.88 13.99 26.83
C MET A 138 12.95 14.38 27.98
N LEU A 139 12.51 13.39 28.75
CA LEU A 139 11.86 13.67 30.03
C LEU A 139 12.88 14.30 30.96
N VAL A 140 12.49 15.38 31.65
CA VAL A 140 13.36 16.06 32.62
C VAL A 140 13.75 15.04 33.72
N PRO A 141 15.02 14.63 33.81
CA PRO A 141 15.44 13.60 34.73
C PRO A 141 15.56 14.17 36.15
N LYS A 142 15.34 13.33 37.16
CA LYS A 142 15.74 13.67 38.54
C LYS A 142 17.26 13.69 38.64
N VAL A 143 17.80 14.65 39.38
CA VAL A 143 19.26 14.76 39.63
C VAL A 143 19.56 14.30 41.05
N VAL A 144 20.34 13.22 41.16
CA VAL A 144 20.86 12.68 42.42
C VAL A 144 22.24 13.26 42.67
N GLY A 145 22.42 13.96 43.77
CA GLY A 145 23.73 14.43 44.21
C GLY A 145 24.49 13.30 44.88
N TYR A 146 25.68 12.98 44.39
CA TYR A 146 26.55 11.97 44.97
C TYR A 146 27.77 12.63 45.63
N ARG A 147 27.69 12.83 46.96
CA ARG A 147 28.71 13.50 47.76
C ARG A 147 29.90 12.56 47.98
N LEU A 148 31.09 13.01 47.61
CA LEU A 148 32.36 12.33 47.89
C LEU A 148 33.10 13.08 48.99
N ASP A 149 33.38 12.40 50.10
CA ASP A 149 34.13 12.95 51.24
C ASP A 149 35.40 12.11 51.47
N GLY A 150 36.35 12.65 52.23
CA GLY A 150 37.59 11.95 52.59
C GLY A 150 38.63 11.92 51.47
N VAL A 151 39.63 11.04 51.62
CA VAL A 151 40.76 10.89 50.69
C VAL A 151 40.87 9.42 50.28
N LEU A 152 41.03 9.18 48.97
CA LEU A 152 41.22 7.84 48.44
C LEU A 152 42.54 7.24 48.94
N SER A 153 42.50 6.01 49.45
CA SER A 153 43.70 5.29 49.88
C SER A 153 44.70 5.13 48.73
N GLN A 154 46.00 5.28 49.01
CA GLN A 154 47.08 5.05 48.04
C GLN A 154 47.13 3.62 47.49
N TYR A 155 46.45 2.68 48.15
CA TYR A 155 46.35 1.28 47.73
C TYR A 155 45.08 0.99 46.90
N ALA A 156 44.22 1.98 46.72
CA ALA A 156 43.02 1.90 45.89
C ALA A 156 43.24 2.64 44.57
N THR A 157 42.70 2.07 43.50
CA THR A 157 42.75 2.61 42.13
C THR A 157 41.42 3.23 41.73
N SER A 158 41.38 3.93 40.59
CA SER A 158 40.15 4.40 39.95
C SER A 158 39.13 3.28 39.75
N THR A 159 39.61 2.08 39.39
CA THR A 159 38.79 0.86 39.23
C THR A 159 38.11 0.46 40.53
N ASP A 160 38.82 0.50 41.66
CA ASP A 160 38.24 0.16 42.96
C ASP A 160 37.13 1.13 43.38
N LEU A 161 37.38 2.42 43.13
CA LEU A 161 36.43 3.51 43.37
C LEU A 161 35.17 3.34 42.50
N VAL A 162 35.32 3.17 41.19
CA VAL A 162 34.17 3.06 40.28
C VAL A 162 33.37 1.78 40.53
N LEU A 163 34.00 0.64 40.84
CA LEU A 163 33.27 -0.58 41.21
C LEU A 163 32.47 -0.38 42.51
N THR A 164 33.04 0.37 43.46
CA THR A 164 32.37 0.74 44.72
C THR A 164 31.15 1.60 44.48
N ILE A 165 31.32 2.69 43.72
CA ILE A 165 30.25 3.59 43.32
C ILE A 165 29.18 2.81 42.55
N THR A 166 29.58 1.93 41.63
CA THR A 166 28.65 1.19 40.77
C THR A 166 27.75 0.29 41.61
N LYS A 167 28.32 -0.42 42.57
CA LYS A 167 27.56 -1.27 43.52
C LYS A 167 26.59 -0.44 44.35
N HIS A 168 27.03 0.70 44.88
CA HIS A 168 26.21 1.54 45.75
C HIS A 168 25.05 2.19 44.97
N LEU A 169 25.33 2.81 43.82
CA LEU A 169 24.32 3.47 43.00
C LEU A 169 23.27 2.49 42.43
N ARG A 170 23.66 1.23 42.15
CA ARG A 170 22.70 0.17 41.82
C ARG A 170 21.74 -0.15 42.95
N GLN A 171 22.21 -0.12 44.20
CA GLN A 171 21.36 -0.32 45.38
C GLN A 171 20.42 0.87 45.63
N VAL A 172 20.89 2.09 45.36
CA VAL A 172 20.08 3.32 45.44
C VAL A 172 18.99 3.35 44.35
N GLY A 173 19.26 2.79 43.17
CA GLY A 173 18.30 2.75 42.07
C GLY A 173 18.23 4.07 41.31
N VAL A 174 19.24 4.32 40.47
CA VAL A 174 19.38 5.56 39.68
C VAL A 174 19.00 5.40 38.20
N VAL A 175 18.21 4.38 37.86
CA VAL A 175 17.77 4.12 36.47
C VAL A 175 16.98 5.30 35.91
N GLY A 176 17.43 5.86 34.79
CA GLY A 176 16.80 7.02 34.14
C GLY A 176 16.99 8.36 34.88
N LYS A 177 17.88 8.41 35.88
CA LYS A 177 18.24 9.62 36.63
C LYS A 177 19.60 10.15 36.17
N PHE A 178 19.87 11.42 36.46
CA PHE A 178 21.21 12.01 36.38
C PHE A 178 21.87 11.89 37.75
N VAL A 179 23.17 11.62 37.76
CA VAL A 179 24.00 11.62 38.97
C VAL A 179 25.05 12.70 38.82
N GLU A 180 25.08 13.66 39.74
CA GLU A 180 26.10 14.71 39.77
C GLU A 180 26.99 14.50 40.99
N PHE A 181 28.30 14.39 40.75
CA PHE A 181 29.28 14.15 41.80
C PHE A 181 29.76 15.49 42.39
N PHE A 182 29.74 15.60 43.72
CA PHE A 182 30.09 16.84 44.42
C PHE A 182 30.78 16.56 45.76
N GLY A 183 31.22 17.62 46.46
CA GLY A 183 31.89 17.54 47.76
C GLY A 183 33.43 17.54 47.67
N PRO A 184 34.12 17.77 48.80
CA PRO A 184 35.55 18.05 48.85
C PRO A 184 36.43 16.87 48.38
N GLY A 185 35.92 15.64 48.42
CA GLY A 185 36.62 14.47 47.90
C GLY A 185 36.80 14.50 46.38
N VAL A 186 35.97 15.24 45.64
CA VAL A 186 36.10 15.38 44.18
C VAL A 186 37.41 16.05 43.78
N SER A 187 37.86 17.06 44.55
CA SER A 187 39.13 17.78 44.32
C SER A 187 40.36 16.88 44.40
N GLN A 188 40.24 15.69 45.00
CA GLN A 188 41.33 14.71 45.10
C GLN A 188 41.41 13.78 43.87
N LEU A 189 40.38 13.77 43.02
CA LEU A 189 40.27 12.85 41.88
C LEU A 189 40.81 13.48 40.60
N SER A 190 41.75 12.81 39.93
CA SER A 190 42.23 13.23 38.61
C SER A 190 41.11 13.18 37.57
N ILE A 191 41.28 13.89 36.44
CA ILE A 191 40.33 13.79 35.32
C ILE A 191 40.22 12.35 34.79
N ALA A 192 41.30 11.56 34.87
CA ALA A 192 41.23 10.13 34.53
C ALA A 192 40.31 9.35 35.48
N ASP A 193 40.34 9.63 36.78
CA ASP A 193 39.44 9.01 37.77
C ASP A 193 37.98 9.40 37.49
N ARG A 194 37.72 10.70 37.30
CA ARG A 194 36.39 11.23 37.00
C ARG A 194 35.83 10.69 35.70
N ALA A 195 36.66 10.63 34.65
CA ALA A 195 36.31 10.03 33.36
C ALA A 195 35.98 8.54 33.51
N THR A 196 36.74 7.79 34.32
CA THR A 196 36.46 6.37 34.61
C THR A 196 35.10 6.19 35.28
N ILE A 197 34.78 7.02 36.27
CA ILE A 197 33.49 6.98 36.97
C ILE A 197 32.32 7.36 36.06
N SER A 198 32.52 8.39 35.24
CA SER A 198 31.51 8.88 34.29
C SER A 198 31.27 7.88 33.15
N ASN A 199 32.33 7.22 32.69
CA ASN A 199 32.27 6.21 31.64
C ASN A 199 31.44 4.99 32.05
N MET A 200 31.52 4.60 33.33
CA MET A 200 30.75 3.46 33.85
C MET A 200 29.30 3.81 34.25
N CYS A 201 28.80 4.96 33.80
CA CYS A 201 27.44 5.41 34.07
C CYS A 201 26.35 4.42 33.64
N PRO A 202 26.41 3.82 32.44
CA PRO A 202 25.48 2.76 32.04
C PRO A 202 25.47 1.57 33.01
N GLU A 203 26.64 1.21 33.58
CA GLU A 203 26.81 0.07 34.47
C GLU A 203 26.12 0.26 35.82
N TYR A 204 26.02 1.49 36.35
CA TYR A 204 25.18 1.79 37.51
C TYR A 204 23.75 2.22 37.19
N GLY A 205 23.44 2.34 35.90
CA GLY A 205 22.09 2.54 35.38
C GLY A 205 21.66 4.00 35.24
N ALA A 206 22.51 4.96 35.62
CA ALA A 206 22.20 6.36 35.39
C ALA A 206 22.31 6.70 33.89
N THR A 207 21.61 7.76 33.47
CA THR A 207 21.73 8.28 32.10
C THR A 207 23.00 9.11 31.92
N VAL A 208 23.37 9.84 32.98
CA VAL A 208 24.56 10.71 33.02
C VAL A 208 25.19 10.62 34.42
N GLY A 209 26.53 10.56 34.46
CA GLY A 209 27.35 10.76 35.65
C GLY A 209 28.23 11.98 35.44
N PHE A 210 27.91 13.11 36.09
CA PHE A 210 28.45 14.44 35.77
C PHE A 210 29.39 14.98 36.83
N PHE A 211 30.52 15.52 36.39
CA PHE A 211 31.46 16.29 37.21
C PHE A 211 31.56 17.71 36.65
N PRO A 212 31.00 18.72 37.31
CA PRO A 212 31.18 20.12 36.92
C PRO A 212 32.64 20.53 36.75
N VAL A 213 32.88 21.49 35.84
CA VAL A 213 34.22 22.03 35.56
C VAL A 213 34.78 22.73 36.79
N ASP A 214 36.01 22.39 37.16
CA ASP A 214 36.78 23.00 38.26
C ASP A 214 38.20 23.33 37.80
N GLN A 215 39.04 23.75 38.76
CA GLN A 215 40.44 24.09 38.46
C GLN A 215 41.25 22.90 37.93
N GLN A 216 40.90 21.68 38.33
CA GLN A 216 41.58 20.47 37.86
C GLN A 216 41.23 20.16 36.40
N SER A 217 39.98 20.42 35.98
CA SER A 217 39.59 20.38 34.56
C SER A 217 40.39 21.38 33.72
N LEU A 218 40.54 22.62 34.18
CA LEU A 218 41.34 23.65 33.47
C LEU A 218 42.83 23.26 33.38
N ALA A 219 43.40 22.72 34.46
CA ALA A 219 44.77 22.22 34.49
C ALA A 219 44.98 21.06 33.50
N TYR A 220 44.01 20.15 33.39
CA TYR A 220 44.06 19.04 32.44
C TYR A 220 43.99 19.51 30.99
N LEU A 221 43.13 20.49 30.66
CA LEU A 221 43.10 21.10 29.32
C LEU A 221 44.46 21.70 28.95
N LYS A 222 45.12 22.37 29.89
CA LYS A 222 46.48 22.91 29.69
C LYS A 222 47.50 21.81 29.45
N GLN A 223 47.48 20.76 30.26
CA GLN A 223 48.40 19.62 30.16
C GLN A 223 48.29 18.88 28.82
N THR A 224 47.09 18.84 28.25
CA THR A 224 46.76 18.14 27.00
C THR A 224 46.89 19.03 25.76
N GLY A 225 47.45 20.23 25.90
CA GLY A 225 47.85 21.07 24.77
C GLY A 225 46.86 22.15 24.32
N ARG A 226 45.81 22.46 25.10
CA ARG A 226 44.96 23.65 24.81
C ARG A 226 45.76 24.93 25.05
N SER A 227 45.51 25.95 24.24
CA SER A 227 46.20 27.25 24.37
C SER A 227 45.74 28.00 25.62
N ASP A 228 46.64 28.79 26.22
CA ASP A 228 46.33 29.63 27.39
C ASP A 228 45.22 30.65 27.09
N GLU A 229 45.11 31.13 25.85
CA GLU A 229 44.03 32.03 25.42
C GLU A 229 42.66 31.35 25.51
N HIS A 230 42.55 30.13 25.00
CA HIS A 230 41.30 29.37 25.02
C HIS A 230 40.87 29.03 26.45
N ILE A 231 41.81 28.64 27.31
CA ILE A 231 41.55 28.35 28.72
C ILE A 231 41.05 29.60 29.47
N ASN A 232 41.64 30.76 29.21
CA ASN A 232 41.21 32.03 29.81
C ASN A 232 39.78 32.41 29.40
N VAL A 233 39.39 32.12 28.15
CA VAL A 233 38.00 32.31 27.69
C VAL A 233 37.05 31.39 28.44
N ILE A 234 37.37 30.09 28.55
CA ILE A 234 36.58 29.11 29.30
C ILE A 234 36.42 29.54 30.76
N GLU A 235 37.53 29.84 31.44
CA GLU A 235 37.55 30.21 32.86
C GLU A 235 36.68 31.45 33.14
N LYS A 236 36.86 32.52 32.34
CA LYS A 236 36.06 33.75 32.48
C LYS A 236 34.58 33.51 32.21
N TYR A 237 34.27 32.77 31.15
CA TYR A 237 32.89 32.46 30.80
C TYR A 237 32.20 31.68 31.92
N LEU A 238 32.78 30.55 32.33
CA LEU A 238 32.20 29.66 33.35
C LEU A 238 32.11 30.33 34.72
N THR A 239 33.07 31.19 35.08
CA THR A 239 32.98 32.00 36.30
C THR A 239 31.80 32.98 36.23
N THR A 240 31.62 33.64 35.08
CA THR A 240 30.55 34.63 34.88
C THR A 240 29.17 33.98 34.96
N VAL A 241 29.00 32.80 34.37
CA VAL A 241 27.72 32.05 34.39
C VAL A 241 27.55 31.15 35.62
N ARG A 242 28.48 31.21 36.59
CA ARG A 242 28.47 30.41 37.83
C ARG A 242 28.45 28.89 37.60
N MET A 243 29.14 28.44 36.56
CA MET A 243 29.34 27.02 36.23
C MET A 243 30.75 26.51 36.50
N LEU A 244 31.70 27.39 36.88
CA LEU A 244 33.00 26.99 37.41
C LEU A 244 32.86 26.68 38.91
N ARG A 245 33.22 25.47 39.32
CA ARG A 245 33.01 24.95 40.68
C ARG A 245 34.24 25.03 41.56
N ASN A 246 34.02 25.40 42.81
CA ASN A 246 34.92 25.12 43.92
C ASN A 246 34.28 24.08 44.85
N TYR A 247 34.77 22.84 44.83
CA TYR A 247 34.24 21.75 45.65
C TYR A 247 34.57 21.86 47.15
N ASP A 248 35.47 22.78 47.53
CA ASP A 248 35.79 23.06 48.95
C ASP A 248 34.84 24.11 49.56
N ASP A 249 33.96 24.73 48.75
CA ASP A 249 33.01 25.75 49.17
C ASP A 249 31.57 25.21 49.13
N GLU A 250 31.09 24.71 50.28
CA GLU A 250 29.74 24.16 50.43
C GLU A 250 28.63 25.17 50.05
N SER A 251 28.90 26.49 50.10
CA SER A 251 27.91 27.49 49.71
C SER A 251 27.56 27.47 48.22
N GLN A 252 28.43 26.84 47.42
CA GLN A 252 28.18 26.69 46.00
C GLN A 252 27.26 25.51 45.74
N ASP A 253 27.22 24.45 46.57
CA ASP A 253 26.60 23.13 46.27
C ASP A 253 25.20 23.22 45.62
N PRO A 254 24.94 22.46 44.52
CA PRO A 254 23.63 22.49 43.88
C PRO A 254 22.52 21.91 44.77
N VAL A 255 21.28 22.28 44.46
CA VAL A 255 20.10 21.66 45.07
C VAL A 255 19.72 20.40 44.29
N PHE A 256 19.84 19.25 44.95
CA PHE A 256 19.55 17.94 44.35
C PHE A 256 18.17 17.41 44.76
N SER A 257 17.64 16.47 43.96
CA SER A 257 16.40 15.76 44.28
C SER A 257 16.59 14.76 45.44
N GLU A 258 17.78 14.19 45.54
CA GLU A 258 18.19 13.19 46.51
C GLU A 258 19.70 13.31 46.67
N VAL A 259 20.22 13.11 47.89
CA VAL A 259 21.66 13.16 48.17
C VAL A 259 22.10 11.83 48.76
N VAL A 260 23.16 11.27 48.21
CA VAL A 260 23.82 10.05 48.66
C VAL A 260 25.30 10.36 48.90
N SER A 261 25.89 9.84 49.97
CA SER A 261 27.29 10.10 50.32
C SER A 261 28.16 8.84 50.27
N LEU A 262 29.42 9.00 49.91
CA LEU A 262 30.46 7.96 49.99
C LEU A 262 31.75 8.55 50.56
N ASP A 263 32.26 7.93 51.62
CA ASP A 263 33.59 8.21 52.16
C ASP A 263 34.65 7.44 51.37
N LEU A 264 35.56 8.16 50.71
CA LEU A 264 36.65 7.62 49.91
C LEU A 264 37.63 6.78 50.76
N GLY A 265 37.72 7.03 52.06
CA GLY A 265 38.55 6.26 52.98
C GLY A 265 38.08 4.81 53.18
N THR A 266 36.82 4.50 52.84
CA THR A 266 36.25 3.15 52.97
C THR A 266 36.55 2.24 51.78
N ILE A 267 37.18 2.78 50.73
CA ILE A 267 37.42 2.05 49.50
C ILE A 267 38.61 1.11 49.69
N VAL A 268 38.38 -0.15 49.32
CA VAL A 268 39.36 -1.23 49.41
C VAL A 268 39.62 -1.81 48.03
N SER A 269 40.84 -2.30 47.81
CA SER A 269 41.21 -3.01 46.60
C SER A 269 40.25 -4.19 46.36
N SER A 270 39.67 -4.22 45.17
CA SER A 270 38.58 -5.09 44.77
C SER A 270 38.83 -5.61 43.35
N VAL A 271 38.25 -6.76 43.04
CA VAL A 271 38.14 -7.24 41.66
C VAL A 271 36.68 -7.12 41.22
N SER A 272 36.46 -6.86 39.92
CA SER A 272 35.13 -6.97 39.35
C SER A 272 34.59 -8.37 39.61
N GLY A 273 33.29 -8.47 39.91
CA GLY A 273 32.65 -9.76 40.02
C GLY A 273 32.67 -10.52 38.68
N PRO A 274 32.50 -11.84 38.70
CA PRO A 274 32.64 -12.70 37.52
C PRO A 274 31.58 -12.43 36.45
N LYS A 275 30.42 -11.89 36.83
CA LYS A 275 29.29 -11.64 35.94
C LYS A 275 29.07 -10.15 35.65
N ARG A 276 29.12 -9.31 36.70
CA ARG A 276 28.79 -7.88 36.60
C ARG A 276 29.76 -7.03 37.43
N PRO A 277 30.05 -5.79 37.02
CA PRO A 277 30.95 -4.91 37.77
C PRO A 277 30.49 -4.63 39.22
N HIS A 278 29.19 -4.49 39.45
CA HIS A 278 28.66 -4.26 40.81
C HIS A 278 28.73 -5.48 41.73
N ASP A 279 28.98 -6.67 41.19
CA ASP A 279 29.25 -7.89 41.97
C ASP A 279 30.68 -7.89 42.55
N ARG A 280 31.31 -6.71 42.64
CA ARG A 280 32.67 -6.52 43.15
C ARG A 280 32.93 -7.35 44.40
N VAL A 281 34.11 -7.96 44.40
CA VAL A 281 34.59 -8.77 45.51
C VAL A 281 35.85 -8.12 46.05
N SER A 282 35.91 -7.91 47.37
CA SER A 282 37.13 -7.41 47.99
C SER A 282 38.25 -8.45 47.78
N ILE A 283 39.50 -8.00 47.66
CA ILE A 283 40.63 -8.95 47.50
C ILE A 283 40.70 -9.92 48.70
N ILE A 284 40.28 -9.48 49.88
CA ILE A 284 40.24 -10.28 51.11
C ILE A 284 39.23 -11.44 50.98
N ASP A 285 38.07 -11.19 50.37
CA ASP A 285 36.98 -12.17 50.26
C ASP A 285 37.06 -13.03 48.98
N MET A 286 37.95 -12.67 48.03
CA MET A 286 38.03 -13.27 46.70
C MET A 286 38.11 -14.80 46.72
N LYS A 287 38.88 -15.40 47.63
CA LYS A 287 39.03 -16.86 47.72
C LYS A 287 37.73 -17.56 48.12
N ALA A 288 36.95 -16.95 49.02
CA ALA A 288 35.69 -17.52 49.49
C ALA A 288 34.62 -17.40 48.39
N ASP A 289 34.53 -16.25 47.74
CA ASP A 289 33.60 -16.01 46.64
C ASP A 289 33.88 -16.91 45.44
N PHE A 290 35.16 -17.03 45.03
CA PHE A 290 35.57 -17.92 43.93
C PHE A 290 35.08 -19.36 44.15
N ARG A 291 35.23 -19.89 45.36
CA ARG A 291 34.77 -21.26 45.69
C ARG A 291 33.26 -21.40 45.60
N LYS A 292 32.49 -20.39 45.99
CA LYS A 292 31.03 -20.39 45.90
C LYS A 292 30.57 -20.33 44.43
N CYS A 293 31.24 -19.50 43.63
CA CYS A 293 30.95 -19.34 42.21
C CYS A 293 31.13 -20.63 41.39
N LEU A 294 32.01 -21.56 41.80
CA LEU A 294 32.17 -22.87 41.16
C LEU A 294 30.90 -23.74 41.16
N THR A 295 29.93 -23.45 42.03
CA THR A 295 28.67 -24.22 42.15
C THR A 295 27.42 -23.47 41.68
N ASN A 296 27.57 -22.26 41.14
CA ASN A 296 26.43 -21.46 40.69
C ASN A 296 25.85 -21.99 39.37
N LYS A 297 24.53 -21.80 39.19
CA LYS A 297 23.85 -22.06 37.91
C LYS A 297 24.42 -21.17 36.81
N MET A 298 24.59 -21.72 35.61
CA MET A 298 25.06 -21.01 34.42
C MET A 298 23.97 -20.04 33.90
N ASP A 299 24.37 -18.92 33.33
CA ASP A 299 23.43 -18.05 32.62
C ASP A 299 23.06 -18.67 31.27
N ILE A 300 21.93 -18.25 30.69
CA ILE A 300 21.39 -18.81 29.44
C ILE A 300 22.42 -18.73 28.31
N PHE A 301 23.18 -17.62 28.22
CA PHE A 301 24.22 -17.45 27.21
C PHE A 301 25.35 -18.48 27.36
N ASP A 302 25.93 -18.61 28.56
CA ASP A 302 27.00 -19.58 28.82
C ASP A 302 26.52 -21.02 28.61
N ALA A 303 25.28 -21.31 29.00
CA ALA A 303 24.66 -22.60 28.79
C ALA A 303 24.52 -22.88 27.28
N ALA A 304 24.04 -21.89 26.51
CA ALA A 304 23.89 -22.01 25.07
C ALA A 304 25.24 -22.15 24.34
N GLU A 305 26.28 -21.41 24.73
CA GLU A 305 27.63 -21.58 24.18
C GLU A 305 28.19 -22.97 24.48
N LYS A 306 27.96 -23.48 25.69
CA LYS A 306 28.35 -24.84 26.06
C LYS A 306 27.62 -25.88 25.22
N TYR A 307 26.29 -25.77 25.08
CA TYR A 307 25.52 -26.68 24.23
C TYR A 307 25.92 -26.59 22.75
N ALA A 308 26.22 -25.39 22.25
CA ALA A 308 26.74 -25.20 20.90
C ALA A 308 28.10 -25.89 20.71
N LYS A 309 29.01 -25.78 21.69
CA LYS A 309 30.30 -26.48 21.71
C LYS A 309 30.13 -27.99 21.77
N ASP A 310 29.16 -28.46 22.55
CA ASP A 310 28.79 -29.88 22.69
C ASP A 310 27.91 -30.36 21.51
N GLN A 311 27.71 -29.53 20.48
CA GLN A 311 26.89 -29.79 19.29
C GLN A 311 25.44 -30.23 19.60
N THR A 312 24.91 -29.79 20.72
CA THR A 312 23.52 -30.03 21.12
C THR A 312 22.63 -28.93 20.55
N PRO A 313 21.65 -29.27 19.68
CA PRO A 313 20.72 -28.28 19.14
C PRO A 313 19.78 -27.77 20.24
N LEU A 314 19.43 -26.49 20.16
CA LEU A 314 18.55 -25.83 21.13
C LEU A 314 17.19 -25.49 20.52
N ILE A 315 16.18 -25.41 21.38
CA ILE A 315 14.85 -24.91 21.09
C ILE A 315 14.47 -23.83 22.11
N ILE A 316 13.68 -22.84 21.70
CA ILE A 316 13.14 -21.82 22.60
C ILE A 316 11.62 -21.97 22.67
N LEU A 317 11.07 -21.96 23.88
CA LEU A 317 9.63 -21.83 24.14
C LEU A 317 9.32 -20.39 24.54
N VAL A 318 8.32 -19.77 23.92
CA VAL A 318 8.02 -18.34 24.08
C VAL A 318 6.51 -18.10 24.19
N GLY A 319 6.13 -17.04 24.89
CA GLY A 319 4.76 -16.51 24.92
C GLY A 319 4.41 -15.69 23.67
N LYS A 320 3.55 -14.68 23.86
CA LYS A 320 3.02 -13.84 22.78
C LYS A 320 4.02 -12.79 22.28
N GLU A 321 3.84 -12.40 21.02
CA GLU A 321 4.52 -11.31 20.34
C GLU A 321 6.06 -11.43 20.39
N TYR A 322 6.56 -12.66 20.17
CA TYR A 322 8.00 -12.91 20.18
C TYR A 322 8.70 -12.07 19.11
N GLY A 323 9.70 -11.31 19.57
CA GLY A 323 10.41 -10.35 18.73
C GLY A 323 9.88 -8.92 18.81
N SER A 324 8.94 -8.61 19.69
CA SER A 324 8.48 -7.23 19.92
C SER A 324 9.63 -6.26 20.23
N GLY A 325 9.74 -5.19 19.43
CA GLY A 325 10.81 -4.19 19.52
C GLY A 325 11.47 -3.92 18.16
N SER A 326 12.71 -3.44 18.16
CA SER A 326 13.48 -3.25 16.92
C SER A 326 13.97 -4.61 16.39
N SER A 327 13.10 -5.37 15.73
CA SER A 327 13.34 -6.72 15.22
C SER A 327 14.25 -6.79 13.97
N ARG A 328 15.41 -6.12 14.01
CA ARG A 328 16.44 -6.20 12.95
C ARG A 328 17.00 -7.62 12.83
N ASP A 329 17.69 -7.92 11.73
CA ASP A 329 18.29 -9.24 11.44
C ASP A 329 19.11 -9.81 12.60
N TRP A 330 19.80 -8.96 13.36
CA TRP A 330 20.58 -9.34 14.53
C TRP A 330 19.76 -10.02 15.63
N ALA A 331 18.48 -9.67 15.78
CA ALA A 331 17.59 -10.29 16.75
C ALA A 331 17.34 -11.77 16.44
N ALA A 332 17.31 -12.16 15.16
CA ALA A 332 17.18 -13.55 14.72
C ALA A 332 18.54 -14.27 14.60
N LYS A 333 19.58 -13.53 14.21
CA LYS A 333 20.95 -14.05 14.07
C LYS A 333 21.56 -14.48 15.42
N GLY A 334 21.25 -13.76 16.49
CA GLY A 334 21.73 -14.09 17.84
C GLY A 334 21.37 -15.52 18.26
N PRO A 335 20.06 -15.88 18.32
CA PRO A 335 19.63 -17.25 18.60
C PRO A 335 20.26 -18.30 17.69
N TYR A 336 20.39 -18.02 16.38
CA TYR A 336 21.01 -18.95 15.43
C TYR A 336 22.47 -19.25 15.79
N LEU A 337 23.26 -18.22 16.08
CA LEU A 337 24.66 -18.34 16.49
C LEU A 337 24.83 -19.10 17.80
N LEU A 338 23.80 -19.07 18.66
CA LEU A 338 23.73 -19.82 19.91
C LEU A 338 23.29 -21.29 19.73
N GLY A 339 23.08 -21.76 18.50
CA GLY A 339 22.73 -23.15 18.21
C GLY A 339 21.23 -23.45 18.26
N VAL A 340 20.38 -22.43 18.32
CA VAL A 340 18.92 -22.59 18.26
C VAL A 340 18.50 -23.02 16.86
N ARG A 341 17.66 -24.05 16.77
CA ARG A 341 17.16 -24.62 15.51
C ARG A 341 15.67 -24.44 15.32
N ALA A 342 14.92 -24.31 16.41
CA ALA A 342 13.50 -24.04 16.37
C ALA A 342 13.10 -23.08 17.49
N VAL A 343 12.04 -22.32 17.25
CA VAL A 343 11.34 -21.53 18.25
C VAL A 343 9.88 -21.95 18.23
N ILE A 344 9.28 -22.09 19.41
CA ILE A 344 7.86 -22.33 19.58
C ILE A 344 7.30 -21.14 20.35
N ALA A 345 6.39 -20.38 19.76
CA ALA A 345 5.82 -19.18 20.37
C ALA A 345 4.28 -19.21 20.37
N GLU A 346 3.63 -18.42 21.23
CA GLU A 346 2.17 -18.21 21.13
C GLU A 346 1.81 -17.30 19.96
N SER A 347 2.69 -16.35 19.63
CA SER A 347 2.62 -15.54 18.41
C SER A 347 3.97 -14.85 18.16
N TYR A 348 4.21 -14.42 16.92
CA TYR A 348 5.41 -13.70 16.52
C TYR A 348 5.09 -12.26 16.09
N GLU A 349 6.05 -11.36 16.28
CA GLU A 349 6.04 -10.08 15.56
C GLU A 349 6.33 -10.32 14.06
N ARG A 350 5.62 -9.61 13.18
CA ARG A 350 5.59 -9.79 11.73
C ARG A 350 6.98 -9.85 11.10
N ILE A 351 7.88 -8.96 11.51
CA ILE A 351 9.23 -8.86 10.93
C ILE A 351 10.14 -9.94 11.51
N HIS A 352 10.05 -10.19 12.82
CA HIS A 352 10.93 -11.12 13.51
C HIS A 352 10.78 -12.56 13.00
N ARG A 353 9.55 -12.99 12.73
CA ARG A 353 9.25 -14.32 12.17
C ARG A 353 10.02 -14.58 10.88
N SER A 354 9.94 -13.64 9.93
CA SER A 354 10.62 -13.74 8.64
C SER A 354 12.13 -13.80 8.80
N ASN A 355 12.67 -13.05 9.75
CA ASN A 355 14.10 -13.04 10.04
C ASN A 355 14.57 -14.39 10.63
N LEU A 356 13.78 -15.05 11.47
CA LEU A 356 14.10 -16.40 11.97
C LEU A 356 14.20 -17.41 10.82
N VAL A 357 13.22 -17.40 9.90
CA VAL A 357 13.22 -18.25 8.70
C VAL A 357 14.46 -17.95 7.84
N GLY A 358 14.76 -16.68 7.61
CA GLY A 358 15.93 -16.24 6.85
C GLY A 358 17.26 -16.69 7.47
N MET A 359 17.32 -16.86 8.80
CA MET A 359 18.49 -17.39 9.51
C MET A 359 18.52 -18.92 9.59
N GLY A 360 17.50 -19.62 9.09
CA GLY A 360 17.39 -21.08 9.16
C GLY A 360 16.93 -21.60 10.53
N ILE A 361 16.22 -20.79 11.30
CA ILE A 361 15.51 -21.20 12.52
C ILE A 361 14.05 -21.42 12.15
N ILE A 362 13.47 -22.54 12.58
CA ILE A 362 12.07 -22.89 12.30
C ILE A 362 11.14 -22.20 13.32
N PRO A 363 10.27 -21.27 12.90
CA PRO A 363 9.25 -20.72 13.79
C PRO A 363 8.01 -21.62 13.79
N LEU A 364 7.64 -22.12 14.96
CA LEU A 364 6.42 -22.88 15.22
C LEU A 364 5.51 -22.05 16.13
N GLU A 365 4.20 -22.14 15.93
CA GLU A 365 3.20 -21.44 16.74
C GLU A 365 2.24 -22.42 17.41
N TYR A 366 1.95 -22.19 18.70
CA TYR A 366 0.95 -22.95 19.45
C TYR A 366 -0.42 -22.91 18.75
N LEU A 367 -1.19 -24.01 18.82
CA LEU A 367 -2.58 -23.97 18.34
C LEU A 367 -3.39 -22.94 19.14
N PRO A 368 -4.45 -22.34 18.56
CA PRO A 368 -5.26 -21.35 19.23
C PRO A 368 -5.71 -21.80 20.64
N GLY A 369 -5.28 -21.07 21.66
CA GLY A 369 -5.59 -21.36 23.07
C GLY A 369 -4.60 -22.25 23.80
N GLN A 370 -3.53 -22.71 23.16
CA GLN A 370 -2.43 -23.45 23.79
C GLN A 370 -1.25 -22.53 24.13
N THR A 371 -0.58 -22.84 25.24
CA THR A 371 0.68 -22.24 25.71
C THR A 371 1.60 -23.33 26.28
N ALA A 372 2.87 -23.00 26.51
CA ALA A 372 3.82 -23.90 27.19
C ALA A 372 3.27 -24.40 28.54
N GLU A 373 2.66 -23.52 29.33
CA GLU A 373 2.07 -23.85 30.64
C GLU A 373 0.84 -24.76 30.49
N SER A 374 -0.04 -24.49 29.52
CA SER A 374 -1.24 -25.30 29.30
C SER A 374 -0.90 -26.75 28.89
N LEU A 375 0.24 -26.93 28.23
CA LEU A 375 0.78 -28.22 27.80
C LEU A 375 1.74 -28.84 28.84
N GLY A 376 1.99 -28.14 29.95
CA GLY A 376 2.85 -28.59 31.05
C GLY A 376 4.33 -28.72 30.67
N LEU A 377 4.81 -27.93 29.71
CA LEU A 377 6.21 -27.94 29.26
C LEU A 377 7.09 -27.16 30.24
N THR A 378 8.23 -27.76 30.64
CA THR A 378 9.11 -27.18 31.67
C THR A 378 10.46 -26.71 31.13
N GLY A 379 10.81 -27.07 29.89
CA GLY A 379 12.11 -26.80 29.27
C GLY A 379 13.21 -27.80 29.67
N HIS A 380 12.89 -28.83 30.43
CA HIS A 380 13.81 -29.93 30.78
C HIS A 380 13.71 -31.11 29.81
N GLU A 381 12.67 -31.11 28.98
CA GLU A 381 12.37 -32.16 28.02
C GLU A 381 13.28 -32.10 26.79
N ALA A 382 13.50 -33.25 26.15
CA ALA A 382 14.07 -33.33 24.81
C ALA A 382 12.94 -33.34 23.77
N TYR A 383 13.13 -32.60 22.67
CA TYR A 383 12.10 -32.40 21.65
C TYR A 383 12.46 -33.10 20.33
N ASP A 384 11.49 -33.81 19.77
CA ASP A 384 11.52 -34.37 18.43
C ASP A 384 10.45 -33.67 17.57
N ILE A 385 10.87 -33.02 16.48
CA ILE A 385 10.01 -32.24 15.58
C ILE A 385 9.95 -32.97 14.23
N ALA A 386 8.80 -33.55 13.91
CA ALA A 386 8.62 -34.35 12.70
C ALA A 386 8.39 -33.45 11.47
N ILE A 387 9.48 -33.03 10.81
CA ILE A 387 9.42 -32.20 9.61
C ILE A 387 9.31 -33.08 8.36
N PRO A 388 8.22 -33.01 7.58
CA PRO A 388 8.08 -33.75 6.33
C PRO A 388 8.96 -33.15 5.21
N GLU A 389 9.44 -33.99 4.28
CA GLU A 389 10.27 -33.54 3.13
C GLU A 389 9.57 -32.48 2.26
N ASN A 390 8.23 -32.51 2.18
CA ASN A 390 7.41 -31.56 1.43
C ASN A 390 6.60 -30.66 2.38
N CYS A 391 7.28 -29.96 3.29
CA CYS A 391 6.63 -29.02 4.21
C CYS A 391 5.98 -27.85 3.45
N GLN A 392 4.77 -27.46 3.84
CA GLN A 392 4.04 -26.32 3.27
C GLN A 392 3.61 -25.33 4.37
N PRO A 393 3.60 -24.01 4.09
CA PRO A 393 2.97 -23.04 4.98
C PRO A 393 1.52 -23.40 5.27
N GLY A 394 1.08 -23.33 6.52
CA GLY A 394 -0.25 -23.80 6.94
C GLY A 394 -0.32 -25.23 7.43
N GLN A 395 0.78 -26.00 7.40
CA GLN A 395 0.76 -27.42 7.74
C GLN A 395 0.83 -27.65 9.25
N ASN A 396 0.06 -28.62 9.74
CA ASN A 396 0.19 -29.11 11.11
C ASN A 396 1.47 -29.96 11.26
N ILE A 397 2.36 -29.57 12.18
CA ILE A 397 3.58 -30.32 12.51
C ILE A 397 3.42 -30.97 13.87
N THR A 398 3.68 -32.28 13.96
CA THR A 398 3.70 -32.99 15.23
C THR A 398 5.04 -32.83 15.93
N VAL A 399 4.98 -32.48 17.22
CA VAL A 399 6.15 -32.42 18.11
C VAL A 399 5.92 -33.40 19.26
N THR A 400 6.95 -34.19 19.56
CA THR A 400 6.95 -35.18 20.64
C THR A 400 8.06 -34.85 21.62
N THR A 401 7.78 -34.93 22.92
CA THR A 401 8.79 -34.83 23.98
C THR A 401 9.19 -36.22 24.48
N ASP A 402 10.39 -36.34 25.05
CA ASP A 402 10.88 -37.58 25.67
C ASP A 402 10.07 -38.04 26.88
N ASP A 403 9.37 -37.13 27.56
CA ASP A 403 8.39 -37.44 28.61
C ASP A 403 7.01 -37.91 28.08
N GLY A 404 6.87 -38.02 26.75
CA GLY A 404 5.73 -38.65 26.08
C GLY A 404 4.58 -37.70 25.68
N LYS A 405 4.72 -36.39 25.86
CA LYS A 405 3.71 -35.41 25.38
C LYS A 405 3.78 -35.29 23.86
N LYS A 406 2.61 -35.17 23.23
CA LYS A 406 2.45 -34.95 21.79
C LYS A 406 1.45 -33.83 21.54
N PHE A 407 1.81 -32.88 20.70
CA PHE A 407 0.96 -31.77 20.28
C PHE A 407 1.26 -31.40 18.83
N GLU A 408 0.28 -30.74 18.19
CA GLU A 408 0.38 -30.25 16.82
C GLU A 408 0.60 -28.74 16.83
N TYR A 409 1.32 -28.23 15.84
CA TYR A 409 1.54 -26.79 15.64
C TYR A 409 1.13 -26.34 14.25
N PHE A 410 0.69 -25.09 14.14
CA PHE A 410 0.21 -24.48 12.90
C PHE A 410 1.19 -23.40 12.41
N GLU A 411 1.44 -23.34 11.11
CA GLU A 411 2.12 -22.21 10.49
C GLU A 411 1.08 -21.27 9.86
N GLU A 412 0.89 -20.03 10.34
CA GLU A 412 -0.05 -19.10 9.72
C GLU A 412 0.32 -18.80 8.25
N TRP A 413 -0.70 -18.74 7.37
CA TRP A 413 -0.51 -18.29 6.00
C TRP A 413 -0.05 -16.82 5.99
N VAL A 414 1.11 -16.52 5.42
CA VAL A 414 1.65 -15.15 5.30
C VAL A 414 0.65 -14.18 4.64
N ILE A 415 -0.21 -14.71 3.75
CA ILE A 415 -1.38 -13.99 3.22
C ILE A 415 -2.63 -14.76 3.65
N LEU A 416 -3.35 -14.22 4.62
CA LEU A 416 -4.64 -14.76 5.05
C LEU A 416 -5.60 -14.80 3.85
N LYS A 417 -6.26 -15.95 3.64
CA LYS A 417 -7.32 -16.14 2.64
C LYS A 417 -8.67 -15.59 3.11
N GLU A 418 -8.65 -14.63 4.02
CA GLU A 418 -9.84 -14.04 4.60
C GLU A 418 -10.26 -12.79 3.83
N CYS A 419 -11.57 -12.67 3.62
CA CYS A 419 -12.17 -11.54 2.93
C CYS A 419 -12.80 -10.63 3.99
N ASP A 420 -12.22 -9.45 4.22
CA ASP A 420 -12.81 -8.46 5.12
C ASP A 420 -14.16 -8.02 4.53
N PRO A 421 -15.28 -8.22 5.25
CA PRO A 421 -16.59 -7.91 4.72
C PRO A 421 -16.84 -6.41 4.53
N ASN A 422 -16.00 -5.55 5.10
CA ASN A 422 -16.10 -4.10 5.04
C ASN A 422 -15.25 -3.47 3.92
N LYS A 423 -14.47 -4.27 3.18
CA LYS A 423 -13.64 -3.83 2.04
C LYS A 423 -14.17 -4.42 0.74
N THR A 424 -13.97 -3.74 -0.40
CA THR A 424 -14.37 -4.32 -1.69
C THR A 424 -13.44 -5.49 -2.04
N LEU A 425 -13.82 -6.36 -2.98
CA LEU A 425 -12.93 -7.44 -3.43
C LEU A 425 -11.57 -6.93 -3.95
N LEU A 426 -11.57 -5.80 -4.66
CA LEU A 426 -10.34 -5.16 -5.13
C LEU A 426 -9.53 -4.61 -3.95
N GLU A 427 -10.19 -3.94 -3.01
CA GLU A 427 -9.52 -3.35 -1.85
C GLU A 427 -8.93 -4.43 -0.93
N ASN A 428 -9.61 -5.56 -0.74
CA ASN A 428 -9.07 -6.70 0.00
C ASN A 428 -7.74 -7.18 -0.59
N ARG A 429 -7.58 -7.17 -1.92
CA ARG A 429 -6.32 -7.52 -2.58
C ARG A 429 -5.25 -6.47 -2.39
N MET A 430 -5.60 -5.18 -2.53
CA MET A 430 -4.67 -4.08 -2.29
C MET A 430 -4.21 -4.07 -0.84
N ASN A 431 -5.12 -4.36 0.10
CA ASN A 431 -4.81 -4.54 1.51
C ASN A 431 -3.87 -5.73 1.73
N GLY A 432 -4.13 -6.88 1.11
CA GLY A 432 -3.26 -8.06 1.18
C GLY A 432 -1.85 -7.77 0.64
N LEU A 433 -1.74 -7.11 -0.51
CA LEU A 433 -0.46 -6.70 -1.09
C LEU A 433 0.28 -5.68 -0.21
N SER A 434 -0.45 -4.69 0.30
CA SER A 434 0.09 -3.66 1.21
C SER A 434 0.58 -4.25 2.53
N ASN A 435 -0.08 -5.30 3.00
CA ASN A 435 0.31 -6.04 4.20
C ASN A 435 1.39 -7.07 3.92
N PHE A 436 1.78 -7.30 2.68
CA PHE A 436 2.85 -8.22 2.32
C PHE A 436 4.14 -7.45 2.04
N PHE A 437 4.09 -6.48 1.11
CA PHE A 437 5.24 -5.68 0.70
C PHE A 437 5.39 -4.40 1.55
N GLU A 438 6.61 -4.14 2.02
CA GLU A 438 6.95 -2.88 2.70
C GLU A 438 6.79 -1.69 1.75
N THR A 439 7.37 -1.80 0.54
CA THR A 439 7.15 -0.87 -0.56
C THR A 439 7.01 -1.64 -1.87
N ALA A 440 6.29 -1.07 -2.83
CA ALA A 440 6.16 -1.62 -4.18
C ALA A 440 5.93 -0.48 -5.19
N CYS A 441 6.09 -0.80 -6.48
CA CYS A 441 5.66 0.06 -7.57
C CYS A 441 4.59 -0.63 -8.43
N ILE A 442 3.32 -0.29 -8.18
CA ILE A 442 2.18 -0.74 -8.99
C ILE A 442 1.66 0.46 -9.79
N ALA A 443 2.44 0.92 -10.76
CA ALA A 443 2.07 2.08 -11.57
C ALA A 443 0.92 1.77 -12.55
N GLY A 444 0.13 2.80 -12.88
CA GLY A 444 -1.05 2.72 -13.73
C GLY A 444 -2.38 2.63 -12.95
N PRO A 445 -3.52 2.59 -13.64
CA PRO A 445 -4.83 2.51 -12.99
C PRO A 445 -5.06 1.12 -12.38
N TRP A 446 -5.36 1.06 -11.08
CA TRP A 446 -5.73 -0.16 -10.36
C TRP A 446 -7.19 -0.55 -10.63
N THR A 447 -8.02 0.44 -10.99
CA THR A 447 -9.41 0.27 -11.42
C THR A 447 -9.77 1.28 -12.50
N ALA A 448 -10.76 0.95 -13.33
CA ALA A 448 -11.36 1.86 -14.30
C ALA A 448 -12.04 3.08 -13.67
N ASP A 449 -12.42 3.03 -12.38
CA ASP A 449 -12.91 4.21 -11.67
C ASP A 449 -11.75 5.08 -11.19
N THR A 450 -11.47 6.16 -11.92
CA THR A 450 -10.44 7.14 -11.55
C THR A 450 -10.56 7.73 -10.14
N THR A 451 -11.79 7.88 -9.62
CA THR A 451 -12.04 8.45 -8.29
C THR A 451 -11.71 7.43 -7.21
N TYR A 452 -12.22 6.21 -7.36
CA TYR A 452 -11.92 5.12 -6.43
C TYR A 452 -10.44 4.70 -6.49
N ASP A 453 -9.84 4.70 -7.67
CA ASP A 453 -8.41 4.49 -7.89
C ASP A 453 -7.56 5.47 -7.07
N SER A 454 -7.87 6.76 -7.15
CA SER A 454 -7.16 7.81 -6.40
C SER A 454 -7.32 7.64 -4.88
N LYS A 455 -8.52 7.24 -4.41
CA LYS A 455 -8.77 6.94 -3.00
C LYS A 455 -7.94 5.74 -2.52
N LEU A 456 -7.91 4.66 -3.29
CA LEU A 456 -7.13 3.46 -2.97
C LEU A 456 -5.63 3.76 -2.92
N LYS A 457 -5.09 4.47 -3.92
CA LYS A 457 -3.68 4.87 -3.93
C LYS A 457 -3.30 5.76 -2.75
N SER A 458 -4.17 6.71 -2.37
CA SER A 458 -3.95 7.55 -1.19
C SER A 458 -3.99 6.75 0.12
N LYS A 459 -4.75 5.64 0.17
CA LYS A 459 -4.88 4.77 1.34
C LYS A 459 -3.70 3.79 1.46
N TYR A 460 -3.27 3.21 0.34
CA TYR A 460 -2.22 2.20 0.26
C TYR A 460 -0.96 2.77 -0.42
N ARG A 461 -0.39 3.82 0.19
CA ARG A 461 0.71 4.60 -0.42
C ARG A 461 1.98 3.80 -0.65
N ASN A 462 2.23 2.80 0.20
CA ASN A 462 3.38 1.92 0.07
C ASN A 462 3.43 1.18 -1.27
N LEU A 463 2.27 0.92 -1.89
CA LEU A 463 2.18 0.27 -3.20
C LEU A 463 2.57 1.17 -4.39
N CYS A 464 2.76 2.47 -4.16
CA CYS A 464 3.36 3.39 -5.12
C CYS A 464 4.74 3.90 -4.66
N ALA A 465 5.22 3.51 -3.48
CA ALA A 465 6.38 4.16 -2.85
C ALA A 465 7.70 3.91 -3.58
N ALA A 466 7.83 2.77 -4.27
CA ALA A 466 9.00 2.47 -5.07
C ALA A 466 8.92 3.04 -6.50
N CYS A 467 7.80 3.68 -6.87
CA CYS A 467 7.67 4.30 -8.19
C CYS A 467 8.47 5.59 -8.30
N ASP A 468 8.82 5.99 -9.53
CA ASP A 468 9.51 7.25 -9.81
C ASP A 468 8.65 8.47 -9.38
N ASN A 469 7.32 8.37 -9.48
CA ASN A 469 6.37 9.34 -8.93
C ASN A 469 5.38 8.71 -7.91
N PRO A 470 5.73 8.71 -6.62
CA PRO A 470 4.94 8.06 -5.57
C PRO A 470 3.55 8.65 -5.29
N VAL A 471 3.29 9.91 -5.69
CA VAL A 471 2.06 10.63 -5.30
C VAL A 471 0.81 10.02 -5.95
N GLY A 472 0.97 9.36 -7.10
CA GLY A 472 -0.14 8.69 -7.76
C GLY A 472 0.24 7.55 -8.69
N CYS A 473 1.54 7.26 -8.88
CA CYS A 473 2.07 6.19 -9.73
C CYS A 473 1.21 5.95 -11.00
N TYR A 474 1.08 6.98 -11.85
CA TYR A 474 0.19 6.96 -13.01
C TYR A 474 0.81 6.24 -14.21
N THR A 475 0.09 6.18 -15.34
CA THR A 475 0.61 5.57 -16.58
C THR A 475 1.80 6.29 -17.20
N THR A 476 2.10 7.51 -16.74
CA THR A 476 3.24 8.32 -17.16
C THR A 476 4.48 8.09 -16.30
N ASP A 477 4.38 7.23 -15.28
CA ASP A 477 5.51 6.86 -14.42
C ASP A 477 6.55 6.07 -15.23
N THR A 478 7.82 6.32 -14.96
CA THR A 478 8.94 5.64 -15.64
C THR A 478 8.91 4.13 -15.41
N TYR A 479 8.43 3.69 -14.23
CA TYR A 479 8.31 2.28 -13.89
C TYR A 479 6.97 1.65 -14.30
N HIS A 480 6.15 2.35 -15.08
CA HIS A 480 4.91 1.80 -15.62
C HIS A 480 5.14 0.89 -16.83
N GLY A 481 4.44 -0.25 -16.84
CA GLY A 481 4.38 -1.16 -17.99
C GLY A 481 5.36 -2.32 -17.91
N ARG A 482 5.55 -3.00 -19.05
CA ARG A 482 6.34 -4.25 -19.11
C ARG A 482 7.82 -4.03 -18.82
N GLU A 483 8.39 -2.99 -19.40
CA GLU A 483 9.79 -2.61 -19.23
C GLU A 483 10.02 -1.80 -17.95
N GLY A 484 9.06 -0.96 -17.56
CA GLY A 484 9.15 -0.15 -16.34
C GLY A 484 9.37 -0.97 -15.07
N ALA A 485 8.79 -2.17 -14.97
CA ALA A 485 9.06 -3.08 -13.85
C ALA A 485 10.51 -3.59 -13.82
N LEU A 486 11.15 -3.76 -14.98
CA LEU A 486 12.56 -4.11 -15.07
C LEU A 486 13.44 -2.93 -14.67
N LEU A 487 13.12 -1.71 -15.14
CA LEU A 487 13.78 -0.48 -14.72
C LEU A 487 13.73 -0.28 -13.21
N CYS A 488 12.57 -0.51 -12.58
CA CYS A 488 12.43 -0.44 -11.13
C CYS A 488 13.39 -1.38 -10.39
N LEU A 489 13.66 -2.56 -10.94
CA LEU A 489 14.61 -3.53 -10.37
C LEU A 489 16.06 -3.11 -10.62
N THR A 490 16.38 -2.69 -11.84
CA THR A 490 17.76 -2.39 -12.25
C THR A 490 18.25 -1.04 -11.72
N ASP A 491 17.33 -0.11 -11.44
CA ASP A 491 17.60 1.15 -10.72
C ASP A 491 17.72 0.95 -9.19
N ASN A 492 17.61 -0.29 -8.69
CA ASN A 492 17.56 -0.64 -7.27
C ASN A 492 16.44 0.06 -6.49
N ALA A 493 15.33 0.40 -7.16
CA ALA A 493 14.16 0.96 -6.50
C ALA A 493 13.26 -0.13 -5.88
N GLY A 494 13.32 -1.37 -6.38
CA GLY A 494 12.68 -2.53 -5.78
C GLY A 494 13.54 -3.80 -5.88
N ASP A 495 13.35 -4.73 -4.95
CA ASP A 495 14.18 -5.94 -4.83
C ASP A 495 13.77 -7.09 -5.76
N ILE A 496 12.54 -7.03 -6.29
CA ILE A 496 11.93 -8.08 -7.12
C ILE A 496 11.02 -7.48 -8.19
N ALA A 497 11.05 -8.04 -9.40
CA ALA A 497 10.17 -7.66 -10.49
C ALA A 497 9.44 -8.86 -11.11
N TRP A 498 8.14 -8.68 -11.38
CA TRP A 498 7.30 -9.67 -12.06
C TRP A 498 7.25 -9.37 -13.55
N VAL A 499 8.00 -10.14 -14.33
CA VAL A 499 8.35 -9.80 -15.71
C VAL A 499 8.19 -10.99 -16.64
N ARG A 500 8.08 -10.75 -17.94
CA ARG A 500 8.13 -11.80 -18.96
C ARG A 500 9.58 -12.05 -19.36
N LEU A 501 9.93 -13.32 -19.56
CA LEU A 501 11.29 -13.72 -19.91
C LEU A 501 11.85 -13.01 -21.15
N ASN A 502 11.02 -12.82 -22.19
CA ASN A 502 11.46 -12.15 -23.41
C ASN A 502 11.73 -10.65 -23.20
N ASP A 503 10.86 -9.98 -22.42
CA ASP A 503 11.05 -8.56 -22.10
C ASP A 503 12.35 -8.37 -21.27
N THR A 504 12.66 -9.31 -20.36
CA THR A 504 13.93 -9.31 -19.60
C THR A 504 15.16 -9.51 -20.49
N LEU A 505 15.08 -10.42 -21.48
CA LEU A 505 16.16 -10.66 -22.43
C LEU A 505 16.51 -9.43 -23.26
N GLU A 506 15.48 -8.76 -23.78
CA GLU A 506 15.63 -7.53 -24.57
C GLU A 506 16.20 -6.41 -23.70
N HIS A 507 15.63 -6.18 -22.52
CA HIS A 507 16.09 -5.12 -21.62
C HIS A 507 17.54 -5.31 -21.15
N PHE A 508 17.94 -6.52 -20.76
CA PHE A 508 19.33 -6.78 -20.32
C PHE A 508 20.33 -6.60 -21.46
N LYS A 509 19.92 -6.87 -22.70
CA LYS A 509 20.74 -6.66 -23.89
C LYS A 509 20.88 -5.17 -24.20
N ASP A 510 19.78 -4.42 -24.13
CA ASP A 510 19.73 -3.01 -24.48
C ASP A 510 20.49 -2.15 -23.44
N GLU A 511 20.28 -2.43 -22.15
CA GLU A 511 20.96 -1.76 -21.02
C GLU A 511 22.34 -2.34 -20.68
N ARG A 512 22.80 -3.36 -21.41
CA ARG A 512 24.10 -4.04 -21.24
C ARG A 512 24.34 -4.56 -19.80
N ILE A 513 23.28 -5.09 -19.19
CA ILE A 513 23.29 -5.58 -17.81
C ILE A 513 23.91 -6.98 -17.77
N ASN A 514 24.75 -7.24 -16.76
CA ASN A 514 25.28 -8.58 -16.53
C ASN A 514 24.21 -9.47 -15.87
N LYS A 515 23.80 -10.50 -16.58
CA LYS A 515 22.79 -11.49 -16.16
C LYS A 515 23.22 -12.31 -14.95
N GLU A 516 24.51 -12.40 -14.64
CA GLU A 516 25.03 -13.12 -13.47
C GLU A 516 24.71 -12.42 -12.15
N ASP A 517 24.42 -11.12 -12.18
CA ASP A 517 24.07 -10.32 -11.01
C ASP A 517 22.62 -10.57 -10.54
N TYR A 518 21.81 -11.25 -11.36
CA TYR A 518 20.38 -11.48 -11.11
C TYR A 518 20.04 -12.96 -11.04
N LYS A 519 18.93 -13.29 -10.36
CA LYS A 519 18.42 -14.66 -10.17
C LYS A 519 16.91 -14.71 -10.37
N TYR A 520 16.40 -15.85 -10.84
CA TYR A 520 14.98 -16.17 -10.77
C TYR A 520 14.60 -16.59 -9.36
N LEU A 521 13.49 -16.07 -8.85
CA LEU A 521 12.79 -16.66 -7.71
C LEU A 521 11.83 -17.73 -8.22
N CYS A 522 12.06 -18.98 -7.84
CA CYS A 522 11.24 -20.11 -8.24
C CYS A 522 9.96 -20.23 -7.42
N PRO A 523 8.92 -20.87 -7.97
CA PRO A 523 7.67 -21.04 -7.24
C PRO A 523 7.71 -22.10 -6.13
N ASP A 524 8.84 -22.80 -5.98
CA ASP A 524 9.18 -23.70 -4.87
C ASP A 524 9.96 -22.98 -3.76
N GLY A 525 10.17 -21.66 -3.88
CA GLY A 525 10.93 -20.84 -2.93
C GLY A 525 12.44 -20.81 -3.17
N THR A 526 12.97 -21.62 -4.10
CA THR A 526 14.41 -21.61 -4.41
C THR A 526 14.79 -20.44 -5.31
N THR A 527 16.08 -20.11 -5.41
CA THR A 527 16.57 -19.18 -6.45
C THR A 527 17.43 -19.92 -7.47
N ARG A 528 17.35 -19.52 -8.74
CA ARG A 528 18.15 -20.09 -9.84
C ARG A 528 18.81 -18.97 -10.63
N PRO A 529 20.03 -19.17 -11.17
CA PRO A 529 20.66 -18.19 -12.05
C PRO A 529 19.77 -17.87 -13.27
N VAL A 530 19.89 -16.66 -13.82
CA VAL A 530 19.14 -16.22 -15.00
C VAL A 530 19.64 -16.94 -16.27
N LYS A 531 19.23 -18.19 -16.40
CA LYS A 531 19.47 -19.08 -17.56
C LYS A 531 18.19 -19.21 -18.38
N PHE A 532 18.14 -18.52 -19.51
CA PHE A 532 16.93 -18.43 -20.35
C PHE A 532 16.61 -19.73 -21.12
N ASP A 533 17.55 -20.66 -21.22
CA ASP A 533 17.36 -22.01 -21.75
C ASP A 533 16.62 -22.94 -20.78
N LYS A 534 16.71 -22.68 -19.47
CA LYS A 534 16.00 -23.44 -18.42
C LYS A 534 15.43 -22.49 -17.34
N PRO A 535 14.46 -21.64 -17.69
CA PRO A 535 13.91 -20.66 -16.77
C PRO A 535 13.02 -21.31 -15.72
N CYS A 536 12.96 -20.69 -14.55
CA CYS A 536 12.01 -21.06 -13.51
C CYS A 536 10.79 -20.14 -13.58
N VAL A 537 9.66 -20.64 -14.08
CA VAL A 537 8.49 -19.82 -14.38
C VAL A 537 7.36 -20.05 -13.39
N TRP A 538 6.72 -18.96 -12.97
CA TRP A 538 5.53 -19.00 -12.11
C TRP A 538 4.26 -19.35 -12.88
N ILE A 539 4.13 -18.83 -14.10
CA ILE A 539 2.96 -19.02 -14.96
C ILE A 539 3.45 -19.10 -16.40
N THR A 540 2.95 -20.08 -17.15
CA THR A 540 3.14 -20.14 -18.60
C THR A 540 1.84 -19.75 -19.29
N LYS A 541 1.86 -18.70 -20.13
CA LYS A 541 0.69 -18.31 -20.92
C LYS A 541 0.68 -19.10 -22.23
N PRO A 542 -0.42 -19.81 -22.58
CA PRO A 542 -0.53 -20.51 -23.85
C PRO A 542 -0.60 -19.54 -25.04
N TRP A 543 -0.17 -20.02 -26.20
CA TRP A 543 -0.43 -19.35 -27.47
C TRP A 543 -1.91 -19.41 -27.82
N PRO A 544 -2.46 -18.42 -28.55
CA PRO A 544 -3.79 -18.52 -29.13
C PRO A 544 -3.90 -19.75 -30.04
N VAL A 545 -5.02 -20.45 -29.97
CA VAL A 545 -5.30 -21.64 -30.79
C VAL A 545 -6.60 -21.49 -31.56
N ILE A 546 -6.70 -22.16 -32.70
CA ILE A 546 -7.95 -22.28 -33.44
C ILE A 546 -8.75 -23.42 -32.81
N ILE A 547 -9.95 -23.10 -32.32
CA ILE A 547 -10.88 -24.09 -31.78
C ILE A 547 -11.91 -24.42 -32.86
N ALA A 548 -12.11 -25.72 -33.09
CA ALA A 548 -13.05 -26.22 -34.08
C ALA A 548 -13.86 -27.39 -33.48
N ARG A 549 -15.07 -27.61 -33.99
CA ARG A 549 -15.79 -28.87 -33.74
C ARG A 549 -15.00 -30.02 -34.38
N SER A 550 -14.98 -31.18 -33.72
CA SER A 550 -14.27 -32.37 -34.22
C SER A 550 -14.65 -32.72 -35.67
N GLU A 551 -15.93 -32.59 -36.01
CA GLU A 551 -16.52 -32.85 -37.34
C GLU A 551 -15.94 -32.00 -38.48
N ILE A 552 -15.34 -30.84 -38.17
CA ILE A 552 -14.79 -29.91 -39.16
C ILE A 552 -13.27 -29.75 -39.03
N ALA A 553 -12.64 -30.43 -38.08
CA ALA A 553 -11.22 -30.24 -37.77
C ALA A 553 -10.32 -30.60 -38.96
N GLU A 554 -10.61 -31.69 -39.68
CA GLU A 554 -9.89 -32.08 -40.90
C GLU A 554 -9.97 -31.01 -42.00
N LYS A 555 -11.15 -30.39 -42.18
CA LYS A 555 -11.33 -29.31 -43.16
C LYS A 555 -10.56 -28.05 -42.78
N VAL A 556 -10.50 -27.73 -41.49
CA VAL A 556 -9.70 -26.62 -40.97
C VAL A 556 -8.22 -26.91 -41.21
N GLU A 557 -7.73 -28.11 -40.89
CA GLU A 557 -6.33 -28.50 -41.15
C GLU A 557 -5.98 -28.37 -42.64
N MET A 558 -6.82 -28.90 -43.53
CA MET A 558 -6.62 -28.78 -44.98
C MET A 558 -6.57 -27.32 -45.45
N MET A 559 -7.43 -26.46 -44.88
CA MET A 559 -7.45 -25.03 -45.19
C MET A 559 -6.15 -24.34 -44.74
N MET A 560 -5.65 -24.67 -43.54
CA MET A 560 -4.41 -24.12 -42.99
C MET A 560 -3.15 -24.58 -43.76
N ARG A 561 -3.19 -25.76 -44.39
CA ARG A 561 -2.13 -26.28 -45.26
C ARG A 561 -2.16 -25.72 -46.69
N SER A 562 -3.24 -25.04 -47.09
CA SER A 562 -3.41 -24.52 -48.45
C SER A 562 -2.74 -23.15 -48.66
N SER A 563 -2.29 -22.85 -49.88
CA SER A 563 -1.56 -21.62 -50.25
C SER A 563 -2.38 -20.32 -50.23
N ASN A 564 -3.65 -20.37 -49.79
CA ASN A 564 -4.56 -19.21 -49.72
C ASN A 564 -4.50 -18.49 -48.35
N MET A 565 -3.39 -18.65 -47.64
CA MET A 565 -3.16 -18.10 -46.31
C MET A 565 -3.17 -16.57 -46.26
N ASP A 566 -2.93 -15.86 -47.37
CA ASP A 566 -2.83 -14.39 -47.39
C ASP A 566 -4.13 -13.64 -47.05
N LYS A 567 -5.30 -14.24 -47.30
CA LYS A 567 -6.60 -13.65 -46.89
C LYS A 567 -6.98 -14.03 -45.46
N PHE A 568 -6.57 -15.20 -44.99
CA PHE A 568 -6.85 -15.68 -43.64
C PHE A 568 -5.88 -15.09 -42.61
N SER A 569 -4.64 -14.80 -43.00
CA SER A 569 -3.62 -14.14 -42.19
C SER A 569 -3.99 -12.70 -41.82
N GLN A 570 -4.75 -11.99 -42.65
CA GLN A 570 -5.31 -10.67 -42.33
C GLN A 570 -6.30 -10.71 -41.14
N LEU A 571 -6.96 -11.85 -40.89
CA LEU A 571 -7.85 -12.07 -39.75
C LEU A 571 -7.12 -12.52 -38.48
N LEU A 572 -5.91 -13.05 -38.62
CA LEU A 572 -5.12 -13.62 -37.52
C LEU A 572 -4.13 -12.63 -36.91
N GLU A 573 -4.32 -11.32 -37.10
CA GLU A 573 -3.66 -10.26 -36.32
C GLU A 573 -2.13 -10.42 -36.16
N ASN A 574 -1.43 -10.78 -37.25
CA ASN A 574 0.03 -11.05 -37.31
C ASN A 574 0.52 -12.35 -36.65
N TYR A 575 -0.36 -13.26 -36.25
CA TYR A 575 0.05 -14.61 -35.84
C TYR A 575 0.43 -15.47 -37.06
N HIS A 576 1.49 -16.26 -36.93
CA HIS A 576 1.87 -17.29 -37.89
C HIS A 576 1.38 -18.66 -37.39
N PRO A 577 0.15 -19.06 -37.76
CA PRO A 577 -0.42 -20.30 -37.27
C PRO A 577 0.35 -21.49 -37.84
N THR A 578 0.67 -22.46 -36.98
CA THR A 578 1.27 -23.73 -37.40
C THR A 578 0.18 -24.80 -37.41
N PRO A 579 -0.10 -25.46 -38.54
CA PRO A 579 -1.08 -26.53 -38.59
C PRO A 579 -0.62 -27.73 -37.74
N VAL A 580 -1.56 -28.30 -36.99
CA VAL A 580 -1.36 -29.50 -36.16
C VAL A 580 -2.22 -30.63 -36.74
N SER A 581 -1.74 -31.87 -36.72
CA SER A 581 -2.48 -33.03 -37.23
C SER A 581 -3.78 -33.24 -36.44
N THR A 582 -4.84 -33.66 -37.12
CA THR A 582 -6.08 -34.12 -36.48
C THR A 582 -5.89 -35.27 -35.50
N ASP A 583 -4.83 -36.08 -35.66
CA ASP A 583 -4.53 -37.23 -34.78
C ASP A 583 -4.06 -36.82 -33.39
N THR A 584 -3.64 -35.55 -33.23
CA THR A 584 -3.09 -35.00 -31.99
C THR A 584 -3.98 -33.90 -31.41
N LEU A 585 -5.26 -33.87 -31.80
CA LEU A 585 -6.21 -32.89 -31.26
C LEU A 585 -6.51 -33.18 -29.80
N GLU A 586 -6.48 -32.13 -28.99
CA GLU A 586 -6.75 -32.18 -27.56
C GLU A 586 -7.99 -31.33 -27.26
N THR A 587 -8.64 -31.59 -26.13
CA THR A 587 -9.69 -30.68 -25.66
C THR A 587 -9.07 -29.36 -25.18
N PRO A 588 -9.82 -28.24 -25.14
CA PRO A 588 -9.31 -26.99 -24.57
C PRO A 588 -8.83 -27.14 -23.13
N GLU A 589 -9.45 -28.02 -22.34
CA GLU A 589 -9.04 -28.27 -20.96
C GLU A 589 -7.70 -29.02 -20.88
N ASP A 590 -7.55 -30.10 -21.65
CA ASP A 590 -6.29 -30.85 -21.75
C ASP A 590 -5.15 -29.96 -22.25
N PHE A 591 -5.44 -29.11 -23.25
CA PHE A 591 -4.48 -28.14 -23.77
C PHE A 591 -4.01 -27.17 -22.67
N LEU A 592 -4.94 -26.61 -21.90
CA LEU A 592 -4.60 -25.63 -20.84
C LEU A 592 -3.86 -26.26 -19.66
N ILE A 593 -4.11 -27.53 -19.35
CA ILE A 593 -3.41 -28.27 -18.27
C ILE A 593 -1.91 -28.42 -18.57
N ARG A 594 -1.51 -28.48 -19.85
CA ARG A 594 -0.09 -28.53 -20.25
C ARG A 594 0.71 -27.28 -19.88
N PHE A 595 0.04 -26.17 -19.58
CA PHE A 595 0.68 -24.92 -19.22
C PHE A 595 0.68 -24.73 -17.70
N PRO A 596 1.86 -24.85 -17.04
CA PRO A 596 1.95 -24.79 -15.59
C PRO A 596 1.27 -23.55 -15.01
N ARG A 597 0.38 -23.78 -14.05
CA ARG A 597 -0.25 -22.77 -13.18
C ARG A 597 -1.07 -21.68 -13.91
N PHE A 598 -1.35 -21.83 -15.21
CA PHE A 598 -2.18 -20.88 -15.96
C PHE A 598 -3.62 -20.84 -15.42
N MET A 599 -4.22 -22.01 -15.22
CA MET A 599 -5.59 -22.12 -14.70
C MET A 599 -5.70 -21.62 -13.25
N SER A 600 -4.74 -21.98 -12.40
CA SER A 600 -4.75 -21.55 -10.99
C SER A 600 -4.52 -20.04 -10.83
N ALA A 601 -3.68 -19.42 -11.68
CA ALA A 601 -3.47 -17.97 -11.67
C ALA A 601 -4.73 -17.18 -12.06
N ASN A 602 -5.60 -17.76 -12.89
CA ASN A 602 -6.87 -17.15 -13.28
C ASN A 602 -8.03 -17.53 -12.34
N ASN A 603 -7.82 -18.50 -11.45
CA ASN A 603 -8.81 -18.90 -10.45
C ASN A 603 -8.76 -17.96 -9.24
N ARG A 604 -9.76 -17.08 -9.11
CA ARG A 604 -9.84 -16.08 -8.04
C ARG A 604 -10.56 -16.67 -6.83
N ALA A 605 -9.96 -16.51 -5.63
CA ALA A 605 -10.53 -16.99 -4.38
C ALA A 605 -11.91 -16.36 -4.11
N THR A 606 -12.86 -17.18 -3.64
CA THR A 606 -14.23 -16.75 -3.37
C THR A 606 -14.38 -16.21 -1.95
N CYS A 607 -14.88 -14.98 -1.82
CA CYS A 607 -15.31 -14.41 -0.55
C CYS A 607 -16.57 -15.13 -0.04
N HIS A 608 -16.65 -15.38 1.27
CA HIS A 608 -17.80 -15.99 1.93
C HIS A 608 -18.41 -14.99 2.93
N PRO A 609 -19.71 -14.67 2.85
CA PRO A 609 -20.69 -15.12 1.85
C PRO A 609 -20.42 -14.57 0.45
N SER A 610 -20.96 -15.24 -0.57
CA SER A 610 -20.70 -14.90 -1.98
C SER A 610 -21.04 -13.45 -2.30
N ARG A 611 -20.09 -12.72 -2.90
CA ARG A 611 -20.25 -11.32 -3.33
C ARG A 611 -20.81 -11.18 -4.75
N ARG A 612 -21.36 -12.24 -5.34
CA ARG A 612 -21.89 -12.20 -6.72
C ARG A 612 -22.99 -11.17 -6.90
N VAL A 613 -22.99 -10.43 -8.01
CA VAL A 613 -24.02 -9.44 -8.34
C VAL A 613 -25.18 -10.10 -9.07
N ARG A 614 -26.36 -10.09 -8.46
CA ARG A 614 -27.59 -10.67 -9.02
C ARG A 614 -28.22 -9.70 -10.01
N TRP A 615 -28.15 -10.01 -11.30
CA TRP A 615 -28.65 -9.17 -12.39
C TRP A 615 -29.97 -9.70 -12.91
N CYS A 616 -31.04 -8.91 -12.80
CA CYS A 616 -32.34 -9.31 -13.34
C CYS A 616 -32.47 -9.10 -14.86
N VAL A 617 -33.03 -10.08 -15.56
CA VAL A 617 -33.34 -10.06 -16.99
C VAL A 617 -34.76 -10.53 -17.24
N ALA A 618 -35.39 -10.08 -18.32
CA ALA A 618 -36.83 -10.25 -18.55
C ALA A 618 -37.19 -11.11 -19.78
N SER A 619 -36.21 -11.70 -20.46
CA SER A 619 -36.45 -12.59 -21.61
C SER A 619 -35.35 -13.62 -21.77
N ASN A 620 -35.63 -14.71 -22.50
CA ASN A 620 -34.66 -15.77 -22.77
C ASN A 620 -33.43 -15.24 -23.53
N LEU A 621 -33.64 -14.28 -24.45
CA LEU A 621 -32.54 -13.62 -25.18
C LEU A 621 -31.65 -12.79 -24.23
N GLU A 622 -32.25 -12.07 -23.29
CA GLU A 622 -31.50 -11.32 -22.26
C GLU A 622 -30.77 -12.27 -21.31
N GLU A 623 -31.36 -13.40 -20.92
CA GLU A 623 -30.70 -14.39 -20.08
C GLU A 623 -29.48 -15.01 -20.78
N ASN A 624 -29.63 -15.46 -22.03
CA ASN A 624 -28.53 -16.03 -22.80
C ASN A 624 -27.39 -15.02 -22.98
N LYS A 625 -27.71 -13.76 -23.32
CA LYS A 625 -26.72 -12.69 -23.43
C LYS A 625 -26.04 -12.41 -22.08
N CYS A 626 -26.79 -12.41 -20.99
CA CYS A 626 -26.26 -12.20 -19.63
C CYS A 626 -25.32 -13.33 -19.20
N ARG A 627 -25.67 -14.59 -19.48
CA ARG A 627 -24.81 -15.76 -19.18
C ARG A 627 -23.52 -15.70 -19.98
N TRP A 628 -23.57 -15.29 -21.24
CA TRP A 628 -22.36 -15.17 -22.05
C TRP A 628 -21.47 -14.00 -21.59
N LEU A 629 -22.07 -12.87 -21.21
CA LEU A 629 -21.37 -11.77 -20.55
C LEU A 629 -20.72 -12.22 -19.23
N ARG A 630 -21.38 -13.08 -18.45
CA ARG A 630 -20.84 -13.64 -17.20
C ARG A 630 -19.56 -14.43 -17.47
N GLU A 631 -19.60 -15.35 -18.42
CA GLU A 631 -18.44 -16.20 -18.73
C GLU A 631 -17.28 -15.37 -19.31
N ALA A 632 -17.57 -14.41 -20.20
CA ALA A 632 -16.57 -13.45 -20.67
C ALA A 632 -15.98 -12.63 -19.50
N SER A 633 -16.80 -12.17 -18.57
CA SER A 633 -16.37 -11.40 -17.40
C SER A 633 -15.44 -12.22 -16.49
N ILE A 634 -15.71 -13.51 -16.29
CA ILE A 634 -14.84 -14.40 -15.51
C ILE A 634 -13.47 -14.54 -16.18
N VAL A 635 -13.44 -14.81 -17.49
CA VAL A 635 -12.19 -15.00 -18.26
C VAL A 635 -11.32 -13.75 -18.24
N TYR A 636 -11.92 -12.56 -18.35
CA TYR A 636 -11.20 -11.29 -18.30
C TYR A 636 -11.00 -10.75 -16.87
N GLY A 637 -11.43 -11.49 -15.85
CA GLY A 637 -11.17 -11.16 -14.46
C GLY A 637 -11.93 -9.93 -13.94
N VAL A 638 -13.15 -9.70 -14.42
CA VAL A 638 -14.05 -8.67 -13.89
C VAL A 638 -14.65 -9.15 -12.56
N GLU A 639 -14.65 -8.27 -11.56
CA GLU A 639 -15.19 -8.55 -10.23
C GLU A 639 -16.16 -7.45 -9.74
N PRO A 640 -17.16 -7.81 -8.92
CA PRO A 640 -17.56 -9.16 -8.55
C PRO A 640 -18.19 -9.94 -9.73
N ALA A 641 -18.19 -11.27 -9.66
CA ALA A 641 -18.83 -12.08 -10.70
C ALA A 641 -20.36 -11.86 -10.72
N ILE A 642 -20.96 -11.85 -11.90
CA ILE A 642 -22.42 -11.67 -12.05
C ILE A 642 -23.17 -12.99 -11.97
N SER A 643 -24.44 -12.92 -11.60
CA SER A 643 -25.38 -14.03 -11.63
C SER A 643 -26.69 -13.55 -12.26
N CYS A 644 -27.10 -14.16 -13.36
CA CYS A 644 -28.30 -13.76 -14.10
C CYS A 644 -29.54 -14.39 -13.46
N ILE A 645 -30.56 -13.58 -13.16
CA ILE A 645 -31.87 -14.01 -12.64
C ILE A 645 -32.91 -13.60 -13.66
N GLN A 646 -33.68 -14.56 -14.17
CA GLN A 646 -34.74 -14.27 -15.12
C GLN A 646 -36.09 -14.12 -14.41
N GLU A 647 -36.83 -13.07 -14.75
CA GLU A 647 -38.23 -12.88 -14.41
C GLU A 647 -39.09 -12.94 -15.69
N LEU A 648 -40.39 -13.26 -15.54
CA LEU A 648 -41.31 -13.37 -16.67
C LEU A 648 -41.63 -12.03 -17.34
N THR A 649 -41.49 -10.93 -16.60
CA THR A 649 -41.80 -9.57 -17.09
C THR A 649 -40.79 -8.56 -16.56
N ARG A 650 -40.62 -7.45 -17.29
CA ARG A 650 -39.76 -6.33 -16.87
C ARG A 650 -40.24 -5.68 -15.56
N ALA A 651 -41.55 -5.61 -15.35
CA ALA A 651 -42.13 -5.19 -14.07
C ALA A 651 -41.79 -6.17 -12.93
N GLY A 652 -41.74 -7.47 -13.22
CA GLY A 652 -41.23 -8.51 -12.33
C GLY A 652 -39.79 -8.23 -11.87
N CYS A 653 -38.92 -7.79 -12.79
CA CYS A 653 -37.55 -7.41 -12.43
C CYS A 653 -37.48 -6.19 -11.50
N LEU A 654 -38.30 -5.16 -11.71
CA LEU A 654 -38.36 -4.03 -10.76
C LEU A 654 -38.80 -4.49 -9.37
N LYS A 655 -39.79 -5.39 -9.30
CA LYS A 655 -40.22 -6.01 -8.04
C LYS A 655 -39.12 -6.87 -7.41
N ALA A 656 -38.39 -7.65 -8.21
CA ALA A 656 -37.29 -8.49 -7.74
C ALA A 656 -36.14 -7.66 -7.15
N VAL A 657 -35.85 -6.48 -7.70
CA VAL A 657 -34.91 -5.53 -7.10
C VAL A 657 -35.46 -4.92 -5.81
N LYS A 658 -36.77 -4.62 -5.76
CA LYS A 658 -37.41 -4.12 -4.53
C LYS A 658 -37.42 -5.14 -3.39
N THR A 659 -37.62 -6.42 -3.69
CA THR A 659 -37.63 -7.50 -2.69
C THR A 659 -36.25 -8.10 -2.44
N GLU A 660 -35.18 -7.45 -2.92
CA GLU A 660 -33.79 -7.90 -2.79
C GLU A 660 -33.54 -9.33 -3.30
N ARG A 661 -34.33 -9.80 -4.27
CA ARG A 661 -34.11 -11.06 -4.99
C ARG A 661 -33.06 -10.87 -6.09
N ALA A 662 -33.04 -9.68 -6.69
CA ALA A 662 -32.00 -9.21 -7.59
C ALA A 662 -31.35 -7.93 -7.03
N ASP A 663 -30.09 -7.66 -7.39
CA ASP A 663 -29.35 -6.48 -6.94
C ASP A 663 -29.52 -5.30 -7.90
N ILE A 664 -29.55 -5.61 -9.21
CA ILE A 664 -29.63 -4.62 -10.28
C ILE A 664 -30.58 -5.03 -11.41
N PHE A 665 -31.12 -4.01 -12.08
CA PHE A 665 -31.86 -4.13 -13.33
C PHE A 665 -31.58 -2.92 -14.23
N VAL A 666 -31.51 -3.12 -15.55
CA VAL A 666 -31.40 -2.02 -16.51
C VAL A 666 -32.81 -1.57 -16.90
N ALA A 667 -33.29 -0.51 -16.24
CA ALA A 667 -34.58 0.10 -16.49
C ALA A 667 -34.52 1.05 -17.70
N ARG A 668 -35.56 1.02 -18.52
CA ARG A 668 -35.76 1.95 -19.63
C ARG A 668 -36.36 3.27 -19.14
N PRO A 669 -36.25 4.37 -19.90
CA PRO A 669 -36.78 5.68 -19.49
C PRO A 669 -38.24 5.68 -19.02
N GLU A 670 -39.10 4.91 -19.70
CA GLU A 670 -40.51 4.74 -19.39
C GLU A 670 -40.76 3.97 -18.06
N GLU A 671 -39.80 3.15 -17.62
CA GLU A 671 -39.88 2.34 -16.40
C GLU A 671 -39.40 3.10 -15.14
N LEU A 672 -38.71 4.23 -15.33
CA LEU A 672 -38.13 5.01 -14.23
C LEU A 672 -39.17 5.58 -13.28
N PHE A 673 -40.36 5.90 -13.79
CA PHE A 673 -41.45 6.41 -12.97
C PHE A 673 -41.93 5.36 -11.99
N GLU A 674 -42.14 4.13 -12.46
CA GLU A 674 -42.53 3.00 -11.60
C GLU A 674 -41.39 2.61 -10.66
N ALA A 675 -40.12 2.64 -11.11
CA ALA A 675 -38.97 2.44 -10.25
C ALA A 675 -38.92 3.46 -9.09
N ARG A 676 -39.20 4.74 -9.37
CA ARG A 676 -39.28 5.79 -8.34
C ARG A 676 -40.44 5.56 -7.36
N LYS A 677 -41.61 5.14 -7.84
CA LYS A 677 -42.73 4.77 -6.94
C LYS A 677 -42.39 3.62 -6.00
N MET A 678 -41.51 2.72 -6.44
CA MET A 678 -40.99 1.62 -5.61
C MET A 678 -39.82 2.06 -4.71
N ASN A 679 -39.49 3.35 -4.66
CA ASN A 679 -38.32 3.94 -3.98
C ASN A 679 -36.97 3.38 -4.46
N LEU A 680 -36.88 2.82 -5.67
CA LEU A 680 -35.60 2.33 -6.19
C LEU A 680 -34.67 3.49 -6.52
N LYS A 681 -33.37 3.29 -6.30
CA LYS A 681 -32.32 4.28 -6.59
C LYS A 681 -31.65 3.97 -7.93
N THR A 682 -31.32 5.02 -8.68
CA THR A 682 -30.57 4.90 -9.93
C THR A 682 -29.08 5.02 -9.64
N MET A 683 -28.29 4.04 -10.06
CA MET A 683 -26.84 4.00 -9.82
C MET A 683 -26.04 4.55 -11.01
N VAL A 684 -26.40 4.12 -12.23
CA VAL A 684 -25.65 4.40 -13.46
C VAL A 684 -26.61 4.79 -14.57
N GLN A 685 -26.22 5.77 -15.39
CA GLN A 685 -26.92 6.11 -16.63
C GLN A 685 -26.18 5.57 -17.84
N VAL A 686 -26.94 4.98 -18.77
CA VAL A 686 -26.45 4.61 -20.09
C VAL A 686 -26.70 5.80 -21.00
N ILE A 687 -25.64 6.53 -21.32
CA ILE A 687 -25.74 7.73 -22.16
C ILE A 687 -24.97 7.55 -23.47
N PRO A 688 -25.39 8.21 -24.54
CA PRO A 688 -24.57 8.27 -25.74
C PRO A 688 -23.45 9.31 -25.59
N LYS A 689 -22.33 9.11 -26.30
CA LYS A 689 -21.21 10.08 -26.33
C LYS A 689 -21.59 11.39 -27.05
N ARG A 690 -22.55 11.36 -27.96
CA ARG A 690 -22.99 12.55 -28.72
C ARG A 690 -24.37 13.00 -28.26
N ASN A 691 -24.55 14.31 -28.06
CA ASN A 691 -25.84 14.91 -27.71
C ASN A 691 -26.97 14.56 -28.69
N ASN A 692 -26.62 14.26 -29.95
CA ASN A 692 -27.62 13.92 -30.96
C ASN A 692 -28.13 12.47 -30.91
N GLU A 693 -27.60 11.64 -30.03
CA GLU A 693 -27.97 10.24 -29.87
C GLU A 693 -28.85 9.99 -28.64
N PHE A 694 -29.09 11.02 -27.80
CA PHE A 694 -30.03 10.96 -26.67
C PHE A 694 -31.46 10.70 -27.16
N VAL A 695 -32.30 10.13 -26.28
CA VAL A 695 -33.76 10.11 -26.50
C VAL A 695 -34.23 11.55 -26.39
N ARG A 696 -34.71 12.11 -27.49
CA ARG A 696 -35.05 13.54 -27.61
C ARG A 696 -36.47 13.65 -28.11
N ILE A 697 -37.37 13.88 -27.17
CA ILE A 697 -38.81 13.91 -27.44
C ILE A 697 -39.21 15.31 -27.85
N ALA A 698 -39.87 15.41 -29.00
CA ALA A 698 -40.41 16.67 -29.50
C ALA A 698 -41.87 16.49 -29.92
N ALA A 699 -42.63 17.59 -29.83
CA ALA A 699 -43.89 17.73 -30.53
C ALA A 699 -43.60 18.21 -31.95
N VAL A 700 -43.88 17.37 -32.95
CA VAL A 700 -43.63 17.65 -34.37
C VAL A 700 -44.94 18.01 -35.05
N VAL A 701 -44.94 19.11 -35.79
CA VAL A 701 -46.07 19.59 -36.60
C VAL A 701 -45.61 19.88 -38.03
N LYS A 702 -46.55 19.94 -38.97
CA LYS A 702 -46.27 20.41 -40.33
C LYS A 702 -45.93 21.90 -40.33
N ARG A 703 -45.04 22.33 -41.23
CA ARG A 703 -44.56 23.73 -41.25
C ARG A 703 -45.69 24.72 -41.56
N ASP A 704 -46.64 24.32 -42.39
CA ASP A 704 -47.86 25.03 -42.76
C ASP A 704 -49.03 24.82 -41.77
N SER A 705 -48.81 24.11 -40.66
CA SER A 705 -49.82 23.92 -39.62
C SER A 705 -50.16 25.23 -38.90
N TRP A 706 -51.42 25.38 -38.51
CA TRP A 706 -51.95 26.49 -37.73
C TRP A 706 -51.39 26.56 -36.29
N ILE A 707 -50.79 25.47 -35.80
CA ILE A 707 -50.31 25.32 -34.42
C ILE A 707 -48.95 26.00 -34.24
N LYS A 708 -48.89 27.23 -33.73
CA LYS A 708 -47.64 28.01 -33.62
C LYS A 708 -46.91 27.83 -32.29
N ASN A 709 -47.62 27.45 -31.24
CA ASN A 709 -47.08 27.23 -29.90
C ASN A 709 -47.84 26.10 -29.19
N LEU A 710 -47.38 25.69 -27.99
CA LEU A 710 -48.01 24.57 -27.26
C LEU A 710 -49.44 24.83 -26.77
N LYS A 711 -49.86 26.09 -26.58
CA LYS A 711 -51.23 26.44 -26.18
C LYS A 711 -52.23 26.17 -27.31
N ASP A 712 -51.77 26.29 -28.56
CA ASP A 712 -52.57 26.02 -29.76
C ASP A 712 -52.86 24.53 -29.92
N LEU A 713 -52.23 23.65 -29.14
CA LEU A 713 -52.51 22.21 -29.16
C LEU A 713 -53.91 21.85 -28.63
N LYS A 714 -54.57 22.76 -27.89
CA LYS A 714 -55.90 22.51 -27.35
C LYS A 714 -56.91 22.38 -28.51
N GLY A 715 -57.59 21.25 -28.59
CA GLY A 715 -58.55 20.91 -29.65
C GLY A 715 -57.93 20.28 -30.90
N ALA A 716 -56.61 20.14 -30.97
CA ALA A 716 -55.93 19.45 -32.07
C ALA A 716 -56.14 17.93 -32.02
N LYS A 717 -55.74 17.24 -33.09
CA LYS A 717 -55.64 15.77 -33.15
C LYS A 717 -54.21 15.32 -32.85
N ALA A 718 -54.02 14.39 -31.91
CA ALA A 718 -52.70 14.00 -31.44
C ALA A 718 -52.29 12.56 -31.82
N CYS A 719 -51.02 12.35 -32.12
CA CYS A 719 -50.42 11.03 -32.32
C CYS A 719 -49.35 10.76 -31.25
N PHE A 720 -49.52 9.69 -30.47
CA PHE A 720 -48.64 9.28 -29.39
C PHE A 720 -48.01 7.91 -29.65
N THR A 721 -46.76 7.73 -29.22
CA THR A 721 -46.04 6.46 -29.32
C THR A 721 -46.62 5.34 -28.45
N GLY A 722 -47.40 5.68 -27.41
CA GLY A 722 -48.05 4.67 -26.57
C GLY A 722 -48.56 5.25 -25.25
N TYR A 723 -49.47 4.53 -24.58
CA TYR A 723 -50.01 4.94 -23.28
C TYR A 723 -48.92 4.80 -22.21
N ARG A 724 -48.69 5.87 -21.43
CA ARG A 724 -47.59 5.98 -20.43
C ARG A 724 -46.18 5.80 -20.99
N ASP A 725 -46.04 5.90 -22.31
CA ASP A 725 -44.75 5.90 -22.98
C ASP A 725 -44.08 7.29 -22.90
N VAL A 726 -42.81 7.40 -23.31
CA VAL A 726 -42.02 8.63 -23.16
C VAL A 726 -42.69 9.84 -23.85
N GLY A 727 -43.30 9.64 -25.02
CA GLY A 727 -44.05 10.68 -25.74
C GLY A 727 -45.29 11.17 -24.98
N TRP A 728 -46.05 10.25 -24.38
CA TRP A 728 -47.22 10.57 -23.54
C TRP A 728 -46.80 11.31 -22.27
N ASN A 729 -45.83 10.79 -21.54
CA ASN A 729 -45.37 11.36 -20.28
C ASN A 729 -44.77 12.77 -20.48
N ALA A 730 -44.04 12.98 -21.57
CA ALA A 730 -43.50 14.30 -21.93
C ALA A 730 -44.62 15.33 -22.13
N PHE A 731 -45.68 14.97 -22.85
CA PHE A 731 -46.83 15.84 -23.04
C PHE A 731 -47.60 16.07 -21.74
N VAL A 732 -47.95 15.02 -20.99
CA VAL A 732 -48.71 15.17 -19.73
C VAL A 732 -47.97 16.06 -18.73
N THR A 733 -46.64 15.94 -18.64
CA THR A 733 -45.82 16.82 -17.79
C THR A 733 -45.87 18.26 -18.29
N THR A 734 -45.79 18.45 -19.60
CA THR A 734 -45.91 19.77 -20.25
C THR A 734 -47.30 20.37 -20.03
N LEU A 735 -48.35 19.55 -20.11
CA LEU A 735 -49.75 19.92 -19.89
C LEU A 735 -49.97 20.44 -18.48
N LYS A 736 -49.39 19.78 -17.47
CA LYS A 736 -49.42 20.23 -16.06
C LYS A 736 -48.76 21.60 -15.86
N ASN A 737 -47.73 21.92 -16.65
CA ASN A 737 -47.07 23.23 -16.59
C ASN A 737 -47.85 24.35 -17.29
N ILE A 738 -48.65 24.04 -18.32
CA ILE A 738 -49.39 25.04 -19.10
C ILE A 738 -50.88 25.17 -18.69
N SER A 739 -51.38 24.24 -17.87
CA SER A 739 -52.76 24.24 -17.37
C SER A 739 -52.82 24.59 -15.89
N ALA A 740 -53.70 25.51 -15.50
CA ALA A 740 -53.90 25.92 -14.10
C ALA A 740 -54.80 24.97 -13.29
N THR A 741 -55.20 23.84 -13.88
CA THR A 741 -56.18 22.89 -13.35
C THR A 741 -55.50 21.58 -12.96
N ASP A 742 -55.66 21.17 -11.70
CA ASP A 742 -55.26 19.84 -11.20
C ASP A 742 -56.19 18.77 -11.79
N TYR A 743 -55.84 18.24 -12.95
CA TYR A 743 -56.56 17.10 -13.53
C TYR A 743 -56.07 15.78 -12.89
N CYS A 744 -57.02 14.94 -12.46
CA CYS A 744 -56.82 13.53 -12.15
C CYS A 744 -58.09 12.78 -12.58
N PRO A 745 -58.01 11.73 -13.43
CA PRO A 745 -56.83 11.04 -14.00
C PRO A 745 -56.25 11.67 -15.29
N ASP A 746 -54.96 11.42 -15.58
CA ASP A 746 -54.24 11.96 -16.76
C ASP A 746 -54.92 11.63 -18.11
N THR A 747 -55.58 10.47 -18.22
CA THR A 747 -56.32 10.05 -19.42
C THR A 747 -57.50 10.97 -19.72
N GLU A 748 -58.20 11.44 -18.69
CA GLU A 748 -59.32 12.38 -18.82
C GLU A 748 -58.83 13.79 -19.16
N ALA A 749 -57.67 14.18 -18.63
CA ALA A 749 -57.03 15.45 -18.97
C ALA A 749 -56.68 15.51 -20.47
N VAL A 750 -56.02 14.45 -20.97
CA VAL A 750 -55.62 14.38 -22.38
C VAL A 750 -56.84 14.24 -23.30
N SER A 751 -57.85 13.45 -22.90
CA SER A 751 -59.09 13.29 -23.68
C SER A 751 -59.92 14.58 -23.75
N LYS A 752 -59.88 15.44 -22.73
CA LYS A 752 -60.52 16.77 -22.77
C LYS A 752 -59.69 17.80 -23.53
N PHE A 753 -58.38 17.58 -23.65
CA PHE A 753 -57.46 18.52 -24.28
C PHE A 753 -57.42 18.36 -25.81
N PHE A 754 -57.40 17.13 -26.33
CA PHE A 754 -57.43 16.84 -27.76
C PHE A 754 -58.81 16.36 -28.22
N THR A 755 -59.18 16.68 -29.46
CA THR A 755 -60.46 16.23 -30.03
C THR A 755 -60.46 14.72 -30.27
N GLU A 756 -59.41 14.22 -30.90
CA GLU A 756 -59.16 12.80 -31.16
C GLU A 756 -57.67 12.50 -31.03
N SER A 757 -57.32 11.27 -30.67
CA SER A 757 -55.93 10.83 -30.52
C SER A 757 -55.70 9.42 -31.06
N SER A 758 -54.47 9.17 -31.51
CA SER A 758 -53.95 7.83 -31.76
C SER A 758 -52.90 7.51 -30.72
N ILE A 759 -53.09 6.42 -29.98
CA ILE A 759 -52.13 5.90 -29.01
C ILE A 759 -51.76 4.50 -29.46
N VAL A 760 -50.53 4.33 -29.94
CA VAL A 760 -50.06 3.05 -30.51
C VAL A 760 -50.11 1.94 -29.47
N GLY A 761 -50.76 0.82 -29.84
CA GLY A 761 -50.88 -0.37 -29.00
C GLY A 761 -51.97 -0.30 -27.93
N LEU A 762 -52.74 0.79 -27.87
CA LEU A 762 -53.91 0.88 -27.00
C LEU A 762 -55.14 0.31 -27.72
N SER A 763 -55.65 -0.83 -27.22
CA SER A 763 -56.93 -1.41 -27.62
C SER A 763 -57.88 -1.39 -26.43
N ASP A 764 -59.17 -1.18 -26.67
CA ASP A 764 -60.19 -1.15 -25.62
C ASP A 764 -60.48 -2.57 -25.10
N SER A 765 -59.64 -3.08 -24.19
CA SER A 765 -59.80 -4.42 -23.63
C SER A 765 -60.72 -4.47 -22.40
N ASP A 766 -61.00 -3.33 -21.75
CA ASP A 766 -61.72 -3.29 -20.47
C ASP A 766 -62.76 -2.15 -20.32
N GLY A 767 -63.05 -1.35 -21.36
CA GLY A 767 -64.13 -0.35 -21.34
C GLY A 767 -63.96 0.85 -20.39
N GLN A 768 -62.77 1.03 -19.81
CA GLN A 768 -62.48 2.11 -18.86
C GLN A 768 -61.82 3.36 -19.48
N MET A 769 -61.51 3.36 -20.79
CA MET A 769 -60.80 4.48 -21.44
C MET A 769 -61.70 5.31 -22.38
N PRO A 770 -61.60 6.65 -22.38
CA PRO A 770 -62.32 7.50 -23.32
C PRO A 770 -62.07 7.11 -24.79
N TYR A 771 -63.14 6.95 -25.57
CA TYR A 771 -63.10 6.54 -26.98
C TYR A 771 -62.18 7.42 -27.84
N ASN A 772 -62.19 8.72 -27.60
CA ASN A 772 -61.39 9.67 -28.37
C ASN A 772 -59.87 9.49 -28.20
N LEU A 773 -59.39 8.73 -27.20
CA LEU A 773 -57.96 8.42 -27.05
C LEU A 773 -57.45 7.36 -28.04
N HIS A 774 -58.34 6.58 -28.64
CA HIS A 774 -57.99 5.52 -29.60
C HIS A 774 -58.77 5.62 -30.92
N ALA A 775 -59.58 6.68 -31.10
CA ALA A 775 -60.40 6.90 -32.30
C ALA A 775 -59.58 6.94 -33.60
N LEU A 776 -58.31 7.32 -33.54
CA LEU A 776 -57.42 7.43 -34.70
C LEU A 776 -56.51 6.20 -34.92
N ASN A 777 -56.65 5.14 -34.12
CA ASN A 777 -55.79 3.95 -34.22
C ASN A 777 -56.07 3.17 -35.50
N LYS A 778 -55.05 2.98 -36.35
CA LYS A 778 -55.05 2.02 -37.47
C LYS A 778 -54.25 0.78 -37.09
N GLN A 779 -54.64 -0.40 -37.59
CA GLN A 779 -53.81 -1.60 -37.51
C GLN A 779 -52.53 -1.38 -38.33
N ALA A 780 -51.43 -1.03 -37.65
CA ALA A 780 -50.13 -0.83 -38.27
C ALA A 780 -49.19 -1.97 -37.85
N ASN A 781 -48.76 -2.78 -38.81
CA ASN A 781 -47.68 -3.77 -38.62
C ASN A 781 -46.33 -3.08 -38.79
N GLY A 782 -45.86 -2.43 -37.73
CA GLY A 782 -44.54 -1.81 -37.65
C GLY A 782 -43.90 -2.06 -36.29
N ILE A 783 -42.58 -2.30 -36.26
CA ILE A 783 -41.85 -2.60 -35.02
C ILE A 783 -41.56 -1.31 -34.22
N ASP A 784 -41.47 -0.15 -34.87
CA ASP A 784 -41.11 1.13 -34.25
C ASP A 784 -42.32 2.05 -34.02
N LYS A 785 -42.66 2.26 -32.75
CA LYS A 785 -43.80 3.08 -32.30
C LYS A 785 -43.64 4.56 -32.62
N ASP A 786 -42.41 5.09 -32.67
CA ASP A 786 -42.13 6.47 -33.06
C ASP A 786 -42.49 6.71 -34.53
N LEU A 787 -42.13 5.74 -35.40
CA LEU A 787 -42.46 5.82 -36.83
C LEU A 787 -43.96 5.74 -37.07
N ILE A 788 -44.68 4.89 -36.33
CA ILE A 788 -46.15 4.78 -36.44
C ILE A 788 -46.83 6.08 -36.00
N ALA A 789 -46.44 6.64 -34.85
CA ALA A 789 -46.98 7.91 -34.36
C ALA A 789 -46.65 9.07 -35.32
N PHE A 790 -45.46 9.06 -35.94
CA PHE A 790 -45.09 10.04 -36.96
C PHE A 790 -45.90 9.87 -38.26
N ASP A 791 -46.13 8.64 -38.70
CA ASP A 791 -46.92 8.32 -39.90
C ASP A 791 -48.40 8.70 -39.74
N CYS A 792 -48.94 8.62 -38.52
CA CYS A 792 -50.26 9.14 -38.17
C CYS A 792 -50.38 10.64 -38.50
N MET A 793 -49.38 11.46 -38.15
CA MET A 793 -49.39 12.89 -38.48
C MET A 793 -49.03 13.17 -39.95
N MET A 794 -48.11 12.41 -40.55
CA MET A 794 -47.80 12.55 -41.99
C MET A 794 -49.04 12.31 -42.86
N SER A 795 -49.85 11.31 -42.50
CA SER A 795 -51.06 10.91 -43.24
C SER A 795 -52.26 11.85 -43.06
N ASN A 796 -52.07 13.04 -42.44
CA ASN A 796 -53.13 13.98 -42.08
C ASN A 796 -54.21 13.39 -41.13
N VAL A 797 -53.87 12.33 -40.39
CA VAL A 797 -54.79 11.73 -39.40
C VAL A 797 -54.73 12.50 -38.09
N GLY A 798 -53.52 12.90 -37.67
CA GLY A 798 -53.30 13.82 -36.55
C GLY A 798 -52.59 15.12 -36.97
N ASP A 799 -52.74 16.17 -36.18
CA ASP A 799 -52.13 17.48 -36.38
C ASP A 799 -50.73 17.60 -35.74
N VAL A 800 -50.47 16.80 -34.70
CA VAL A 800 -49.20 16.78 -33.95
C VAL A 800 -48.77 15.34 -33.63
N ALA A 801 -47.47 15.08 -33.69
CA ALA A 801 -46.89 13.81 -33.22
C ALA A 801 -45.88 14.05 -32.09
N PHE A 802 -45.99 13.28 -31.00
CA PHE A 802 -45.06 13.31 -29.87
C PHE A 802 -44.09 12.14 -30.00
N VAL A 803 -42.89 12.40 -30.53
CA VAL A 803 -41.99 11.35 -31.02
C VAL A 803 -40.54 11.65 -30.68
N ASN A 804 -39.72 10.60 -30.64
CA ASN A 804 -38.27 10.71 -30.56
C ASN A 804 -37.70 11.16 -31.91
N LEU A 805 -37.09 12.35 -31.95
CA LEU A 805 -36.54 12.94 -33.18
C LEU A 805 -35.52 12.04 -33.88
N LYS A 806 -34.80 11.20 -33.14
CA LYS A 806 -33.80 10.30 -33.72
C LYS A 806 -34.43 9.17 -34.54
N SER A 807 -35.57 8.64 -34.09
CA SER A 807 -36.26 7.52 -34.76
C SER A 807 -36.83 7.95 -36.13
N ILE A 808 -37.18 9.22 -36.26
CA ILE A 808 -37.80 9.81 -37.48
C ILE A 808 -36.81 10.59 -38.36
N GLU A 809 -35.53 10.69 -37.96
CA GLU A 809 -34.49 11.47 -38.68
C GLU A 809 -34.36 11.04 -40.14
N GLY A 810 -34.52 9.75 -40.43
CA GLY A 810 -34.51 9.21 -41.80
C GLY A 810 -35.68 9.68 -42.68
N LYS A 811 -36.82 10.06 -42.09
CA LYS A 811 -38.00 10.55 -42.81
C LYS A 811 -38.06 12.09 -42.89
N ILE A 812 -37.47 12.78 -41.93
CA ILE A 812 -37.47 14.26 -41.87
C ILE A 812 -36.26 14.86 -42.61
N GLY A 813 -35.21 14.07 -42.86
CA GLY A 813 -33.91 14.58 -43.31
C GLY A 813 -33.16 15.23 -42.15
N ASN A 814 -31.83 15.34 -42.27
CA ASN A 814 -30.97 15.90 -41.21
C ASN A 814 -31.37 17.36 -40.88
N LEU A 815 -32.22 17.57 -39.86
CA LEU A 815 -32.54 18.89 -39.32
C LEU A 815 -31.30 19.61 -38.74
N VAL A 816 -30.18 18.91 -38.55
CA VAL A 816 -29.11 19.29 -37.59
C VAL A 816 -27.81 19.86 -38.20
N GLN A 817 -27.66 20.08 -39.50
CA GLN A 817 -26.40 20.65 -40.04
C GLN A 817 -26.47 22.18 -40.24
N LYS A 818 -25.97 22.94 -39.27
CA LYS A 818 -25.48 24.31 -39.51
C LYS A 818 -24.14 24.22 -40.26
N ARG A 819 -24.18 24.35 -41.58
CA ARG A 819 -23.03 24.82 -42.40
C ARG A 819 -23.57 25.66 -43.56
N GLY A 820 -23.45 26.98 -43.44
CA GLY A 820 -23.63 27.94 -44.54
C GLY A 820 -25.06 28.46 -44.77
N ASN A 821 -25.14 29.68 -45.32
CA ASN A 821 -26.33 30.46 -45.66
C ASN A 821 -27.19 29.83 -46.77
N GLN A 822 -27.77 28.64 -46.53
CA GLN A 822 -28.84 28.10 -47.36
C GLN A 822 -30.07 27.80 -46.49
N ALA A 823 -31.14 28.55 -46.75
CA ALA A 823 -32.45 28.34 -46.15
C ALA A 823 -32.92 26.90 -46.40
N ARG A 824 -33.19 26.16 -45.32
CA ARG A 824 -33.60 24.75 -45.39
C ARG A 824 -35.10 24.63 -45.59
N ASN A 825 -35.48 23.97 -46.67
CA ASN A 825 -36.86 23.60 -46.99
C ASN A 825 -37.27 22.33 -46.20
N THR A 826 -37.63 22.46 -44.94
CA THR A 826 -38.12 21.33 -44.11
C THR A 826 -39.64 21.39 -44.05
N LYS A 827 -40.35 20.31 -44.44
CA LYS A 827 -41.82 20.23 -44.40
C LYS A 827 -42.42 20.23 -42.98
N TYR A 828 -41.57 20.10 -41.96
CA TYR A 828 -41.95 19.91 -40.56
C TYR A 828 -41.15 20.84 -39.64
N ARG A 829 -41.73 21.17 -38.48
CA ARG A 829 -41.09 21.92 -37.39
C ARG A 829 -41.46 21.33 -36.02
N THR A 830 -40.70 21.70 -34.99
CA THR A 830 -40.93 21.28 -33.60
C THR A 830 -41.50 22.41 -32.75
N LEU A 831 -42.34 22.10 -31.76
CA LEU A 831 -42.90 23.11 -30.85
C LEU A 831 -42.01 23.32 -29.61
N CYS A 832 -41.94 24.57 -29.15
CA CYS A 832 -41.15 25.00 -28.00
C CYS A 832 -42.03 25.36 -26.80
N LEU A 833 -41.51 25.20 -25.58
CA LEU A 833 -42.23 25.50 -24.34
C LEU A 833 -42.63 26.98 -24.19
N ASN A 834 -41.73 27.91 -24.54
CA ASN A 834 -41.90 29.34 -24.29
C ASN A 834 -41.64 30.23 -25.53
N GLN A 835 -41.68 29.66 -26.74
CA GLN A 835 -41.43 30.42 -27.98
C GLN A 835 -42.57 30.20 -28.97
N ILE A 836 -42.94 31.28 -29.66
CA ILE A 836 -43.92 31.26 -30.74
C ILE A 836 -43.14 31.10 -32.04
N ASP A 837 -43.48 30.06 -32.81
CA ASP A 837 -43.01 29.88 -34.19
C ASP A 837 -41.49 29.96 -34.37
N SER A 838 -40.76 29.22 -33.53
CA SER A 838 -39.30 29.14 -33.59
C SER A 838 -38.84 28.25 -34.74
N ASP A 839 -37.86 28.73 -35.51
CA ASP A 839 -37.11 27.92 -36.48
C ASP A 839 -36.04 27.03 -35.82
N GLU A 840 -35.84 27.16 -34.51
CA GLU A 840 -34.94 26.31 -33.74
C GLU A 840 -35.59 24.98 -33.35
N MET A 841 -34.78 23.93 -33.34
CA MET A 841 -35.23 22.59 -32.93
C MET A 841 -35.41 22.55 -31.42
N CYS A 842 -36.66 22.40 -30.98
CA CYS A 842 -37.05 22.35 -29.58
C CYS A 842 -37.42 20.94 -29.13
N LEU A 843 -37.07 20.64 -27.88
CA LEU A 843 -37.38 19.39 -27.21
C LEU A 843 -38.35 19.66 -26.07
N LEU A 844 -39.34 18.79 -25.90
CA LEU A 844 -40.18 18.79 -24.70
C LEU A 844 -39.39 18.22 -23.51
N THR A 845 -38.64 17.15 -23.76
CA THR A 845 -37.76 16.52 -22.77
C THR A 845 -36.68 15.71 -23.46
N TRP A 846 -35.65 15.36 -22.72
CA TRP A 846 -34.63 14.41 -23.14
C TRP A 846 -34.39 13.38 -22.03
N ALA A 847 -34.05 12.15 -22.40
CA ALA A 847 -33.82 11.07 -21.46
C ALA A 847 -32.55 10.28 -21.82
N PRO A 848 -31.88 9.66 -20.83
CA PRO A 848 -30.80 8.70 -21.10
C PRO A 848 -31.37 7.49 -21.84
N LEU A 849 -30.50 6.63 -22.38
CA LEU A 849 -30.93 5.43 -23.10
C LEU A 849 -31.44 4.33 -22.15
N GLY A 850 -31.00 4.36 -20.90
CA GLY A 850 -31.43 3.47 -19.82
C GLY A 850 -30.70 3.81 -18.52
N MET A 851 -31.16 3.25 -17.40
CA MET A 851 -30.53 3.44 -16.09
C MET A 851 -30.45 2.12 -15.33
N VAL A 852 -29.33 1.87 -14.67
CA VAL A 852 -29.21 0.74 -13.74
C VAL A 852 -29.86 1.15 -12.42
N VAL A 853 -30.93 0.46 -12.05
CA VAL A 853 -31.65 0.66 -10.78
C VAL A 853 -31.26 -0.39 -9.75
N THR A 854 -31.30 0.00 -8.48
CA THR A 854 -30.97 -0.85 -7.33
C THR A 854 -31.88 -0.52 -6.13
N HIS A 855 -31.79 -1.34 -5.09
CA HIS A 855 -32.58 -1.17 -3.86
C HIS A 855 -32.25 0.13 -3.11
N GLU A 856 -33.17 0.65 -2.30
CA GLU A 856 -33.02 1.94 -1.63
C GLU A 856 -31.95 1.92 -0.52
N ASN A 857 -31.80 0.76 0.13
CA ASN A 857 -30.89 0.52 1.25
C ASN A 857 -29.53 -0.06 0.82
N ILE A 858 -29.13 0.11 -0.44
CA ILE A 858 -27.82 -0.36 -0.90
C ILE A 858 -26.68 0.31 -0.10
N THR A 859 -25.78 -0.51 0.46
CA THR A 859 -24.59 -0.01 1.18
C THR A 859 -23.63 0.67 0.21
N ASP A 860 -22.83 1.61 0.71
CA ASP A 860 -21.83 2.30 -0.13
C ASP A 860 -20.79 1.32 -0.68
N LEU A 861 -20.39 0.33 0.13
CA LEU A 861 -19.52 -0.76 -0.30
C LEU A 861 -20.09 -1.53 -1.50
N ARG A 862 -21.35 -1.97 -1.40
CA ARG A 862 -22.00 -2.75 -2.46
C ARG A 862 -22.21 -1.91 -3.72
N ARG A 863 -22.47 -0.62 -3.55
CA ARG A 863 -22.56 0.34 -4.65
C ARG A 863 -21.23 0.45 -5.40
N GLU A 864 -20.12 0.63 -4.68
CA GLU A 864 -18.77 0.73 -5.28
C GLU A 864 -18.36 -0.56 -6.01
N GLU A 865 -18.69 -1.74 -5.45
CA GLU A 865 -18.46 -3.04 -6.12
C GLU A 865 -19.18 -3.15 -7.47
N ILE A 866 -20.50 -2.92 -7.48
CA ILE A 866 -21.33 -3.00 -8.69
C ILE A 866 -20.88 -1.96 -9.71
N TYR A 867 -20.51 -0.77 -9.23
CA TYR A 867 -20.09 0.33 -10.07
C TYR A 867 -18.76 0.04 -10.77
N SER A 868 -17.74 -0.36 -10.01
CA SER A 868 -16.43 -0.75 -10.54
C SER A 868 -16.55 -1.90 -11.53
N MET A 869 -17.38 -2.89 -11.22
CA MET A 869 -17.69 -4.01 -12.11
C MET A 869 -18.25 -3.54 -13.46
N LEU A 870 -19.26 -2.67 -13.46
CA LEU A 870 -19.88 -2.17 -14.70
C LEU A 870 -18.92 -1.32 -15.54
N LEU A 871 -18.03 -0.54 -14.91
CA LEU A 871 -17.01 0.21 -15.64
C LEU A 871 -15.95 -0.67 -16.28
N GLU A 872 -15.47 -1.70 -15.57
CA GLU A 872 -14.52 -2.65 -16.15
C GLU A 872 -15.15 -3.38 -17.33
N MET A 873 -16.43 -3.77 -17.22
CA MET A 873 -17.19 -4.32 -18.34
C MET A 873 -17.30 -3.33 -19.51
N ASP A 874 -17.56 -2.04 -19.28
CA ASP A 874 -17.63 -1.02 -20.34
C ASP A 874 -16.26 -0.80 -21.02
N LYS A 875 -15.18 -0.86 -20.24
CA LYS A 875 -13.81 -0.72 -20.74
C LYS A 875 -13.40 -1.91 -21.61
N LEU A 876 -13.77 -3.12 -21.23
CA LEU A 876 -13.39 -4.37 -21.90
C LEU A 876 -14.34 -4.76 -23.05
N PHE A 877 -15.64 -4.54 -22.87
CA PHE A 877 -16.69 -5.04 -23.76
C PHE A 877 -17.59 -3.94 -24.35
N GLY A 878 -17.38 -2.69 -23.94
CA GLY A 878 -18.14 -1.53 -24.40
C GLY A 878 -17.59 -0.89 -25.67
N SER A 879 -18.10 0.30 -26.02
CA SER A 879 -17.78 0.98 -27.30
C SER A 879 -16.41 1.66 -27.33
N SER A 880 -15.73 1.76 -26.18
CA SER A 880 -14.39 2.36 -26.04
C SER A 880 -13.25 1.36 -26.14
N PHE A 881 -13.52 0.08 -26.35
CA PHE A 881 -12.49 -0.93 -26.56
C PHE A 881 -11.62 -0.55 -27.77
N LYS A 882 -10.29 -0.47 -27.57
CA LYS A 882 -9.31 -0.06 -28.58
C LYS A 882 -8.60 -1.25 -29.26
N GLY A 883 -9.04 -2.48 -29.01
CA GLY A 883 -8.49 -3.66 -29.66
C GLY A 883 -9.18 -4.01 -30.99
N PRO A 884 -8.56 -4.86 -31.80
CA PRO A 884 -9.01 -5.21 -33.15
C PRO A 884 -10.38 -5.91 -33.21
N THR A 885 -10.75 -6.74 -32.21
CA THR A 885 -12.13 -7.22 -32.00
C THR A 885 -12.41 -7.51 -30.51
N PRO A 886 -13.50 -7.01 -29.90
CA PRO A 886 -13.84 -7.37 -28.51
C PRO A 886 -14.39 -8.80 -28.43
N ALA A 887 -13.96 -9.57 -27.43
CA ALA A 887 -14.46 -10.94 -27.21
C ALA A 887 -15.96 -11.02 -26.93
N PHE A 888 -16.56 -9.91 -26.48
CA PHE A 888 -17.99 -9.77 -26.28
C PHE A 888 -18.40 -8.31 -26.55
N SER A 889 -19.57 -8.11 -27.15
CA SER A 889 -20.10 -6.76 -27.39
C SER A 889 -21.28 -6.46 -26.45
N MET A 890 -21.02 -5.64 -25.44
CA MET A 890 -22.02 -5.27 -24.42
C MET A 890 -23.21 -4.53 -25.05
N TYR A 891 -22.94 -3.53 -25.90
CA TYR A 891 -23.94 -2.70 -26.59
C TYR A 891 -24.25 -3.14 -28.02
N GLY A 892 -23.75 -4.31 -28.43
CA GLY A 892 -23.94 -4.85 -29.77
C GLY A 892 -25.28 -5.55 -29.96
N ILE A 893 -25.56 -5.84 -31.23
CA ILE A 893 -26.65 -6.73 -31.66
C ILE A 893 -26.36 -8.13 -31.10
N TYR A 894 -27.38 -8.81 -30.59
CA TYR A 894 -27.27 -10.18 -30.10
C TYR A 894 -28.32 -11.03 -30.79
N ASP A 895 -27.89 -12.10 -31.46
CA ASP A 895 -28.76 -13.00 -32.24
C ASP A 895 -29.73 -12.26 -33.18
N SER A 896 -29.18 -11.35 -34.00
CA SER A 896 -29.93 -10.45 -34.90
C SER A 896 -30.94 -9.49 -34.23
N ASN A 897 -31.02 -9.48 -32.89
CA ASN A 897 -31.91 -8.60 -32.14
C ASN A 897 -31.16 -7.39 -31.58
N HIS A 898 -31.82 -6.24 -31.64
CA HIS A 898 -31.31 -5.00 -31.07
C HIS A 898 -31.74 -4.82 -29.61
N SER A 899 -30.98 -4.02 -28.87
CA SER A 899 -31.33 -3.53 -27.54
C SER A 899 -31.57 -4.62 -26.47
N ILE A 900 -30.82 -5.73 -26.54
CA ILE A 900 -30.85 -6.81 -25.55
C ILE A 900 -30.00 -6.42 -24.33
N ILE A 901 -30.64 -6.33 -23.15
CA ILE A 901 -30.15 -5.77 -21.87
C ILE A 901 -29.84 -4.27 -21.95
N PHE A 902 -28.96 -3.88 -22.87
CA PHE A 902 -28.58 -2.51 -23.14
C PHE A 902 -29.07 -2.07 -24.52
N PRO A 903 -29.52 -0.81 -24.68
CA PRO A 903 -29.95 -0.26 -25.96
C PRO A 903 -28.79 -0.20 -26.96
N VAL A 904 -29.03 -0.52 -28.23
CA VAL A 904 -28.01 -0.47 -29.30
C VAL A 904 -27.99 0.93 -29.94
N ARG A 905 -26.88 1.66 -29.78
CA ARG A 905 -26.58 2.93 -30.48
C ARG A 905 -25.08 2.99 -30.78
N LYS A 906 -24.68 3.77 -31.79
CA LYS A 906 -23.26 4.09 -32.01
C LYS A 906 -22.74 4.85 -30.78
N ASN A 907 -21.50 4.59 -30.36
CA ASN A 907 -20.79 5.38 -29.36
C ASN A 907 -21.50 5.53 -27.98
N ILE A 908 -21.93 4.43 -27.36
CA ILE A 908 -22.51 4.44 -26.00
C ILE A 908 -21.42 4.48 -24.91
N LYS A 909 -21.67 5.17 -23.80
CA LYS A 909 -20.83 5.16 -22.61
C LYS A 909 -21.68 5.04 -21.35
N ILE A 910 -21.19 4.33 -20.35
CA ILE A 910 -21.75 4.35 -18.99
C ILE A 910 -21.24 5.59 -18.25
N VAL A 911 -22.14 6.40 -17.69
CA VAL A 911 -21.79 7.61 -16.92
C VAL A 911 -22.47 7.63 -15.56
N ILE A 912 -21.73 8.13 -14.58
CA ILE A 912 -22.10 8.23 -13.18
C ILE A 912 -22.81 9.53 -12.89
N TYR A 913 -23.68 9.49 -11.88
CA TYR A 913 -24.17 10.67 -11.18
C TYR A 913 -23.45 10.78 -9.83
N TYR A 914 -22.24 11.35 -9.80
CA TYR A 914 -21.63 11.80 -8.55
C TYR A 914 -22.06 13.25 -8.31
N LYS A 915 -22.94 13.46 -7.32
CA LYS A 915 -23.42 14.79 -6.86
C LYS A 915 -24.05 15.68 -7.95
N TYR A 916 -25.37 15.61 -8.06
CA TYR A 916 -26.15 16.84 -7.89
C TYR A 916 -27.06 16.59 -6.69
N LYS A 917 -26.93 17.43 -5.64
CA LYS A 917 -28.05 17.68 -4.75
C LYS A 917 -29.20 18.12 -5.67
N TYR A 918 -30.27 17.33 -5.72
CA TYR A 918 -31.56 17.87 -6.11
C TYR A 918 -32.07 18.74 -4.97
#